data_AF-A0A6J6XH48-F1
#
_entry.id   AF-A0A6J6XH48-F1
#
_cell.length_a   1.000
_cell.length_b   1.000
_cell.length_c   1.000
_cell.angle_alpha   90.00
_cell.angle_beta   90.00
_cell.angle_gamma   90.00
#
_symmetry.space_group_name_H-M   'P 1'
#
loop_
_entity.id
_entity.type
_entity.pdbx_description
1 polymer ?
#
loop_
_entity_poly.entity_id
_entity_poly.type
_entity_poly.pdbx_seq_one_letter_code
_entity_poly.pdbx_strand_id
1 'polypeptide(L)'
;MNQIAVLGATPGDKLEVVAADGTVAGTGVADEQGSFLQRTIPAGSYIVRTVGASPTASAPADVFDESKVPAQSFYDDQKLPAGGFGYLTTRDGTTLSMNVMLPGPADKGPYPTVVEYSGYDPSNPANTTFGLLFNALGYAYVGVNMRGTGCSGGSYLFFERPQSVDGYDAIEAIAAQPWVLDHKVGMGGISYPGITQLFVAATQPPSLEAIAPLSVLDDSYRATGYPGGILNTGFAAPFLQERFDAAKIYGQGWTKEKADGGDTKCADNQKLRLQNPDFLQVTKDNIYYDPTLADAYSPSTFIDKIKVPVFLAGAWQDEQTGGHFPNMIKNFTGTPHLYVDLVNGLHTESLSPTVFVRLAEFYSLYVAKKVPTLAGARVVAPILVPSVYHTEAPELPADRFEGKTFAEALATFESEPTVRVLFEEGASGKTVPSGPLPRWIESYTTWPIPSAVSTTWYLGDNGSLNSDKQTTGTADSYKADPTALPKAFYPGGRSSDVWGADVVYDWRSIPSGTGLGYITAPLTSDIAVIGTGSIDLWIKSTSPDTDLEVTITEVRPDGTEMYIQTGWLRASQRAIDTKNATDVYPAHTHAKADAAPLPAGEFTPVRVEMFPFAYAFRTGSQIRITIDAPGNSRPVWEFDSLSKGETVTIAHDSKYPSAIVLPVVPGVSIPAGIAACGALRGQPCHPYVAADNERAAK
;
A
#
# COMPACT_ATOMS: atom_id res chain seq x y z
N MET A 1 8.84 -16.05 -19.09
CA MET A 1 7.69 -16.52 -18.29
C MET A 1 6.38 -16.18 -18.99
N ASN A 2 5.61 -17.14 -19.52
CA ASN A 2 4.37 -16.96 -20.31
C ASN A 2 4.43 -15.84 -21.37
N GLN A 3 5.64 -15.57 -21.85
CA GLN A 3 6.00 -14.44 -22.70
C GLN A 3 7.18 -14.90 -23.56
N ILE A 4 7.22 -14.40 -24.80
CA ILE A 4 8.37 -14.55 -25.70
C ILE A 4 8.77 -13.19 -26.25
N ALA A 5 10.04 -12.85 -26.09
CA ALA A 5 10.62 -11.62 -26.59
C ALA A 5 11.50 -11.89 -27.80
N VAL A 6 11.36 -11.05 -28.81
CA VAL A 6 12.22 -10.99 -29.99
C VAL A 6 13.04 -9.72 -29.88
N LEU A 7 14.34 -9.85 -30.11
CA LEU A 7 15.28 -8.74 -30.12
C LEU A 7 16.06 -8.76 -31.44
N GLY A 8 16.34 -7.60 -32.01
CA GLY A 8 17.19 -7.47 -33.19
C GLY A 8 16.55 -7.93 -34.51
N ALA A 9 15.22 -7.99 -34.59
CA ALA A 9 14.52 -8.09 -35.86
C ALA A 9 14.66 -6.78 -36.67
N THR A 10 14.37 -6.81 -37.97
CA THR A 10 14.32 -5.56 -38.74
C THR A 10 13.10 -4.76 -38.30
N PRO A 11 13.23 -3.47 -37.95
CA PRO A 11 12.06 -2.64 -37.64
C PRO A 11 11.00 -2.70 -38.74
N GLY A 12 9.75 -2.93 -38.36
CA GLY A 12 8.63 -3.11 -39.30
C GLY A 12 8.41 -4.54 -39.80
N ASP A 13 9.29 -5.49 -39.47
CA ASP A 13 9.07 -6.90 -39.79
C ASP A 13 7.79 -7.40 -39.11
N LYS A 14 6.95 -8.08 -39.89
CA LYS A 14 5.78 -8.80 -39.37
C LYS A 14 6.23 -10.15 -38.84
N LEU A 15 5.88 -10.47 -37.60
CA LEU A 15 6.33 -11.66 -36.89
C LEU A 15 5.14 -12.52 -36.47
N GLU A 16 5.32 -13.83 -36.55
CA GLU A 16 4.42 -14.84 -36.00
C GLU A 16 5.18 -15.69 -34.97
N VAL A 17 4.58 -15.84 -33.78
CA VAL A 17 4.98 -16.83 -32.78
C VAL A 17 4.22 -18.11 -33.08
N VAL A 18 4.93 -19.19 -33.37
CA VAL A 18 4.34 -20.45 -33.84
C VAL A 18 4.73 -21.57 -32.87
N ALA A 19 3.72 -22.27 -32.35
CA ALA A 19 3.89 -23.43 -31.48
C ALA A 19 4.40 -24.65 -32.28
N ALA A 20 4.91 -25.66 -31.58
CA ALA A 20 5.44 -26.88 -32.20
C ALA A 20 4.42 -27.66 -33.06
N ASP A 21 3.11 -27.51 -32.80
CA ASP A 21 2.03 -28.12 -33.59
C ASP A 21 1.65 -27.29 -34.84
N GLY A 22 2.32 -26.16 -35.07
CA GLY A 22 2.06 -25.24 -36.17
C GLY A 22 1.02 -24.16 -35.86
N THR A 23 0.44 -24.14 -34.66
CA THR A 23 -0.54 -23.12 -34.25
C THR A 23 0.15 -21.76 -34.09
N VAL A 24 -0.42 -20.71 -34.68
CA VAL A 24 0.04 -19.33 -34.46
C VAL A 24 -0.48 -18.86 -33.11
N ALA A 25 0.42 -18.70 -32.15
CA ALA A 25 0.13 -18.31 -30.77
C ALA A 25 0.18 -16.79 -30.55
N GLY A 26 0.71 -16.04 -31.53
CA GLY A 26 0.81 -14.59 -31.45
C GLY A 26 1.30 -13.99 -32.76
N THR A 27 0.93 -12.75 -33.03
CA THR A 27 1.41 -11.98 -34.18
C THR A 27 1.73 -10.56 -33.77
N GLY A 28 2.65 -9.92 -34.48
CA GLY A 28 2.94 -8.51 -34.26
C GLY A 28 3.96 -7.95 -35.24
N VAL A 29 4.45 -6.76 -34.92
CA VAL A 29 5.42 -6.04 -35.73
C VAL A 29 6.60 -5.67 -34.84
N ALA A 30 7.82 -5.88 -35.34
CA ALA A 30 9.02 -5.41 -34.66
C ALA A 30 9.02 -3.87 -34.61
N ASP A 31 9.20 -3.32 -33.41
CA ASP A 31 9.27 -1.87 -33.19
C ASP A 31 10.55 -1.24 -33.75
N GLU A 32 10.72 0.06 -33.51
CA GLU A 32 11.90 0.82 -33.96
C GLU A 32 13.22 0.33 -33.35
N GLN A 33 13.17 -0.41 -32.24
CA GLN A 33 14.32 -1.07 -31.61
C GLN A 33 14.54 -2.50 -32.13
N GLY A 34 13.77 -2.92 -33.14
CA GLY A 34 13.78 -4.29 -33.66
C GLY A 34 13.22 -5.30 -32.64
N SER A 35 12.37 -4.84 -31.71
CA SER A 35 11.85 -5.65 -30.62
C SER A 35 10.38 -5.98 -30.79
N PHE A 36 9.98 -7.16 -30.34
CA PHE A 36 8.58 -7.56 -30.28
C PHE A 36 8.36 -8.44 -29.05
N LEU A 37 7.26 -8.23 -28.33
CA LEU A 37 6.92 -9.01 -27.14
C LEU A 37 5.50 -9.55 -27.25
N GLN A 38 5.39 -10.88 -27.28
CA GLN A 38 4.11 -11.55 -27.14
C GLN A 38 3.90 -11.93 -25.67
N ARG A 39 2.83 -11.40 -25.07
CA ARG A 39 2.40 -11.71 -23.70
C ARG A 39 1.34 -12.81 -23.64
N THR A 40 1.16 -13.38 -22.46
CA THR A 40 0.07 -14.29 -22.13
C THR A 40 0.00 -15.51 -23.05
N ILE A 41 1.15 -16.13 -23.31
CA ILE A 41 1.24 -17.39 -24.07
C ILE A 41 1.47 -18.58 -23.13
N PRO A 42 0.89 -19.76 -23.42
CA PRO A 42 1.11 -20.96 -22.62
C PRO A 42 2.60 -21.37 -22.55
N ALA A 43 2.94 -22.18 -21.56
CA ALA A 43 4.25 -22.83 -21.54
C ALA A 43 4.35 -23.82 -22.71
N GLY A 44 5.52 -23.87 -23.35
CA GLY A 44 5.74 -24.68 -24.54
C GLY A 44 6.96 -24.24 -25.32
N SER A 45 7.22 -24.92 -26.44
CA SER A 45 8.31 -24.58 -27.35
C SER A 45 7.75 -23.86 -28.58
N TYR A 46 8.37 -22.73 -28.92
CA TYR A 46 7.90 -21.83 -29.97
C TYR A 46 9.04 -21.44 -30.90
N ILE A 47 8.73 -21.23 -32.17
CA ILE A 47 9.60 -20.50 -33.10
C ILE A 47 8.97 -19.14 -33.41
N VAL A 48 9.81 -18.17 -33.77
CA VAL A 48 9.36 -16.90 -34.33
C VAL A 48 9.73 -16.87 -35.80
N ARG A 49 8.76 -16.59 -36.68
CA ARG A 49 9.02 -16.45 -38.11
C ARG A 49 8.58 -15.09 -38.66
N THR A 50 9.31 -14.59 -39.65
CA THR A 50 8.89 -13.41 -40.43
C THR A 50 7.78 -13.79 -41.40
N VAL A 51 6.83 -12.89 -41.61
CA VAL A 51 5.72 -13.05 -42.56
C VAL A 51 6.04 -12.33 -43.86
N GLY A 52 6.11 -13.06 -44.97
CA GLY A 52 6.39 -12.47 -46.29
C GLY A 52 6.77 -13.49 -47.34
N ALA A 53 7.28 -13.00 -48.48
CA ALA A 53 7.64 -13.83 -49.63
C ALA A 53 8.83 -14.78 -49.37
N SER A 54 9.68 -14.45 -48.40
CA SER A 54 10.84 -15.25 -47.97
C SER A 54 10.90 -15.33 -46.44
N PRO A 55 10.05 -16.14 -45.80
CA PRO A 55 9.98 -16.24 -44.34
C PRO A 55 11.26 -16.85 -43.78
N THR A 56 11.84 -16.20 -42.79
CA THR A 56 12.92 -16.70 -41.94
C THR A 56 12.34 -17.13 -40.59
N ALA A 57 12.94 -18.13 -39.94
CA ALA A 57 12.50 -18.61 -38.63
C ALA A 57 13.67 -18.66 -37.64
N SER A 58 13.39 -18.37 -36.38
CA SER A 58 14.33 -18.54 -35.27
C SER A 58 14.59 -20.02 -34.98
N ALA A 59 15.62 -20.30 -34.18
CA ALA A 59 15.66 -21.55 -33.44
C ALA A 59 14.46 -21.63 -32.46
N PRO A 60 14.03 -22.83 -32.07
CA PRO A 60 13.03 -23.00 -31.02
C PRO A 60 13.47 -22.34 -29.71
N ALA A 61 12.53 -21.67 -29.05
CA ALA A 61 12.67 -21.05 -27.75
C ALA A 61 11.58 -21.58 -26.81
N ASP A 62 11.98 -21.97 -25.61
CA ASP A 62 11.06 -22.46 -24.61
C ASP A 62 10.47 -21.31 -23.79
N VAL A 63 9.16 -21.38 -23.60
CA VAL A 63 8.38 -20.49 -22.76
C VAL A 63 7.97 -21.27 -21.53
N PHE A 64 8.31 -20.73 -20.37
CA PHE A 64 8.04 -21.34 -19.06
C PHE A 64 6.84 -20.73 -18.37
N ASP A 65 6.14 -21.52 -17.57
CA ASP A 65 5.22 -21.02 -16.55
C ASP A 65 5.90 -20.96 -15.16
N GLU A 66 5.15 -20.53 -14.15
CA GLU A 66 5.65 -20.33 -12.79
C GLU A 66 6.06 -21.60 -12.05
N SER A 67 5.60 -22.78 -12.49
CA SER A 67 6.01 -24.05 -11.90
C SER A 67 7.45 -24.42 -12.25
N LYS A 68 8.02 -23.84 -13.31
CA LYS A 68 9.38 -24.14 -13.74
C LYS A 68 10.40 -23.43 -12.86
N VAL A 69 10.96 -24.16 -11.90
CA VAL A 69 12.12 -23.73 -11.10
C VAL A 69 13.42 -24.25 -11.74
N PRO A 70 14.44 -23.39 -11.97
CA PRO A 70 15.78 -23.82 -12.38
C PRO A 70 16.42 -24.80 -11.38
N ALA A 71 17.37 -25.61 -11.85
CA ALA A 71 18.21 -26.39 -10.94
C ALA A 71 19.11 -25.45 -10.13
N GLN A 72 19.46 -25.81 -8.90
CA GLN A 72 20.29 -24.97 -8.02
C GLN A 72 21.62 -24.54 -8.67
N SER A 73 22.21 -25.39 -9.52
CA SER A 73 23.43 -25.07 -10.27
C SER A 73 23.30 -23.80 -11.14
N PHE A 74 22.09 -23.50 -11.63
CA PHE A 74 21.83 -22.25 -12.37
C PHE A 74 22.13 -21.01 -11.52
N TYR A 75 21.91 -21.07 -10.20
CA TYR A 75 22.18 -19.98 -9.27
C TYR A 75 23.64 -20.03 -8.78
N ASP A 76 24.15 -21.21 -8.42
CA ASP A 76 25.51 -21.40 -7.91
C ASP A 76 26.61 -20.98 -8.90
N ASP A 77 26.34 -21.17 -10.20
CA ASP A 77 27.25 -20.81 -11.29
C ASP A 77 27.32 -19.30 -11.52
N GLN A 78 26.33 -18.52 -11.04
CA GLN A 78 26.37 -17.06 -11.15
C GLN A 78 27.35 -16.47 -10.13
N LYS A 79 28.27 -15.63 -10.61
CA LYS A 79 29.24 -14.91 -9.77
C LYS A 79 28.85 -13.44 -9.71
N LEU A 80 28.14 -13.08 -8.64
CA LEU A 80 27.71 -11.71 -8.38
C LEU A 80 28.81 -10.92 -7.66
N PRO A 81 28.91 -9.60 -7.85
CA PRO A 81 29.95 -8.80 -7.22
C PRO A 81 29.83 -8.81 -5.70
N ALA A 82 30.96 -8.93 -5.00
CA ALA A 82 31.04 -8.77 -3.54
C ALA A 82 31.20 -7.29 -3.15
N GLY A 83 30.34 -6.44 -3.74
CA GLY A 83 30.37 -4.98 -3.62
C GLY A 83 30.26 -4.27 -4.98
N GLY A 84 29.38 -3.27 -5.05
CA GLY A 84 29.14 -2.45 -6.24
C GLY A 84 28.08 -3.00 -7.20
N PHE A 85 28.01 -2.35 -8.37
CA PHE A 85 27.01 -2.61 -9.40
C PHE A 85 27.29 -3.89 -10.18
N GLY A 86 26.24 -4.62 -10.56
CA GLY A 86 26.33 -5.81 -11.38
C GLY A 86 24.98 -6.26 -11.91
N TYR A 87 24.96 -7.50 -12.42
CA TYR A 87 23.77 -8.10 -13.01
C TYR A 87 23.64 -9.56 -12.57
N LEU A 88 22.40 -9.97 -12.31
CA LEU A 88 22.01 -11.37 -12.20
C LEU A 88 21.17 -11.78 -13.42
N THR A 89 21.10 -13.07 -13.70
CA THR A 89 20.32 -13.64 -14.81
C THR A 89 19.17 -14.47 -14.25
N THR A 90 17.97 -14.23 -14.77
CA THR A 90 16.74 -14.95 -14.42
C THR A 90 16.55 -16.17 -15.33
N ARG A 91 15.59 -17.04 -14.98
CA ARG A 91 15.33 -18.31 -15.69
C ARG A 91 15.00 -18.19 -17.17
N ASP A 92 14.53 -17.03 -17.62
CA ASP A 92 14.24 -16.76 -19.05
C ASP A 92 15.34 -15.97 -19.78
N GLY A 93 16.50 -15.82 -19.15
CA GLY A 93 17.66 -15.12 -19.71
C GLY A 93 17.60 -13.61 -19.54
N THR A 94 16.51 -13.05 -19.00
CA THR A 94 16.44 -11.61 -18.68
C THR A 94 17.45 -11.30 -17.58
N THR A 95 18.24 -10.24 -17.76
CA THR A 95 19.19 -9.79 -16.74
C THR A 95 18.60 -8.67 -15.91
N LEU A 96 18.77 -8.74 -14.59
CA LEU A 96 18.36 -7.70 -13.65
C LEU A 96 19.60 -6.99 -13.12
N SER A 97 19.59 -5.65 -13.09
CA SER A 97 20.65 -4.88 -12.46
C SER A 97 20.52 -4.90 -10.95
N MET A 98 21.66 -4.95 -10.28
CA MET A 98 21.78 -4.97 -8.83
C MET A 98 22.96 -4.13 -8.35
N ASN A 99 22.91 -3.67 -7.11
CA ASN A 99 24.03 -3.02 -6.43
C ASN A 99 24.22 -3.62 -5.04
N VAL A 100 25.44 -4.05 -4.72
CA VAL A 100 25.79 -4.67 -3.43
C VAL A 100 26.54 -3.67 -2.55
N MET A 101 26.08 -3.52 -1.32
CA MET A 101 26.77 -2.76 -0.29
C MET A 101 27.02 -3.70 0.89
N LEU A 102 28.29 -4.02 1.14
CA LEU A 102 28.67 -4.83 2.30
C LEU A 102 28.95 -3.94 3.51
N PRO A 103 28.69 -4.39 4.75
CA PRO A 103 28.99 -3.64 5.96
C PRO A 103 30.49 -3.65 6.30
N GLY A 104 31.27 -4.46 5.59
CA GLY A 104 32.72 -4.57 5.70
C GLY A 104 33.36 -5.27 4.50
N PRO A 105 34.68 -5.52 4.54
CA PRO A 105 35.39 -6.21 3.46
C PRO A 105 34.85 -7.62 3.20
N ALA A 106 34.75 -8.04 1.93
CA ALA A 106 34.19 -9.34 1.55
C ALA A 106 34.88 -10.54 2.20
N ASP A 107 36.19 -10.46 2.49
CA ASP A 107 36.98 -11.49 3.17
C ASP A 107 36.72 -11.58 4.68
N LYS A 108 35.95 -10.65 5.23
CA LYS A 108 35.49 -10.63 6.64
C LYS A 108 34.04 -11.06 6.79
N GLY A 109 33.36 -11.38 5.69
CA GLY A 109 32.07 -12.04 5.69
C GLY A 109 32.17 -13.54 6.05
N PRO A 110 31.10 -14.31 5.85
CA PRO A 110 29.84 -13.91 5.24
C PRO A 110 28.97 -13.00 6.14
N TYR A 111 28.05 -12.25 5.54
CA TYR A 111 27.20 -11.26 6.21
C TYR A 111 25.72 -11.63 6.13
N PRO A 112 24.92 -11.36 7.19
CA PRO A 112 23.48 -11.42 7.04
C PRO A 112 23.05 -10.41 5.98
N THR A 113 22.19 -10.81 5.05
CA THR A 113 21.89 -10.03 3.86
C THR A 113 20.42 -9.68 3.78
N VAL A 114 20.12 -8.42 3.42
CA VAL A 114 18.77 -7.93 3.11
C VAL A 114 18.70 -7.50 1.65
N VAL A 115 17.67 -7.96 0.96
CA VAL A 115 17.40 -7.64 -0.45
C VAL A 115 16.25 -6.64 -0.55
N GLU A 116 16.48 -5.54 -1.26
CA GLU A 116 15.45 -4.60 -1.69
C GLU A 116 15.16 -4.82 -3.18
N TYR A 117 13.95 -5.27 -3.51
CA TYR A 117 13.53 -5.53 -4.90
C TYR A 117 12.45 -4.53 -5.31
N SER A 118 12.76 -3.61 -6.25
CA SER A 118 11.89 -2.46 -6.51
C SER A 118 11.86 -1.99 -7.96
N GLY A 119 10.76 -1.32 -8.32
CA GLY A 119 10.61 -0.55 -9.56
C GLY A 119 11.11 0.89 -9.46
N TYR A 120 11.61 1.32 -8.29
CA TYR A 120 12.37 2.56 -8.11
C TYR A 120 13.78 2.42 -8.72
N ASP A 121 14.85 2.79 -8.01
CA ASP A 121 16.23 2.67 -8.48
C ASP A 121 17.20 2.09 -7.44
N PRO A 122 16.86 1.00 -6.69
CA PRO A 122 17.74 0.48 -5.64
C PRO A 122 19.08 -0.07 -6.19
N SER A 123 19.17 -0.37 -7.49
CA SER A 123 20.44 -0.75 -8.13
C SER A 123 21.26 0.44 -8.63
N ASN A 124 20.76 1.67 -8.54
CA ASN A 124 21.51 2.87 -8.88
C ASN A 124 22.64 3.07 -7.86
N PRO A 125 23.93 3.01 -8.24
CA PRO A 125 25.03 3.10 -7.27
C PRO A 125 25.13 4.46 -6.56
N ALA A 126 24.47 5.49 -7.09
CA ALA A 126 24.38 6.80 -6.44
C ALA A 126 23.31 6.85 -5.34
N ASN A 127 22.30 5.98 -5.39
CA ASN A 127 21.28 5.87 -4.35
C ASN A 127 21.76 4.92 -3.25
N THR A 128 22.23 5.47 -2.14
CA THR A 128 22.87 4.70 -1.05
C THR A 128 22.09 4.72 0.26
N THR A 129 20.95 5.41 0.34
CA THR A 129 20.25 5.70 1.60
C THR A 129 19.90 4.44 2.39
N PHE A 130 19.17 3.50 1.78
CA PHE A 130 18.81 2.24 2.44
C PHE A 130 20.03 1.33 2.67
N GLY A 131 20.98 1.32 1.74
CA GLY A 131 22.21 0.55 1.91
C GLY A 131 23.06 1.00 3.09
N LEU A 132 23.16 2.31 3.34
CA LEU A 132 23.84 2.85 4.52
C LEU A 132 23.09 2.50 5.81
N LEU A 133 21.76 2.54 5.79
CA LEU A 133 20.94 2.15 6.94
C LEU A 133 21.17 0.68 7.32
N PHE A 134 21.09 -0.24 6.37
CA PHE A 134 21.31 -1.67 6.62
C PHE A 134 22.76 -2.00 6.98
N ASN A 135 23.73 -1.34 6.35
CA ASN A 135 25.14 -1.47 6.72
C ASN A 135 25.40 -1.05 8.17
N ALA A 136 24.78 0.03 8.64
CA ALA A 136 24.88 0.48 10.03
C ALA A 136 24.24 -0.51 11.02
N LEU A 137 23.25 -1.29 10.58
CA LEU A 137 22.67 -2.42 11.33
C LEU A 137 23.53 -3.71 11.23
N GLY A 138 24.59 -3.70 10.41
CA GLY A 138 25.51 -4.82 10.20
C GLY A 138 25.07 -5.84 9.17
N TYR A 139 24.21 -5.45 8.22
CA TYR A 139 23.72 -6.30 7.13
C TYR A 139 24.38 -5.91 5.81
N ALA A 140 24.65 -6.88 4.95
CA ALA A 140 24.82 -6.60 3.53
C ALA A 140 23.48 -6.19 2.93
N TYR A 141 23.49 -5.16 2.10
CA TYR A 141 22.35 -4.67 1.36
C TYR A 141 22.52 -4.99 -0.13
N VAL A 142 21.47 -5.54 -0.74
CA VAL A 142 21.41 -5.76 -2.19
C VAL A 142 20.17 -5.10 -2.75
N GLY A 143 20.38 -4.00 -3.48
CA GLY A 143 19.31 -3.31 -4.20
C GLY A 143 19.17 -3.86 -5.62
N VAL A 144 17.99 -4.36 -5.98
CA VAL A 144 17.70 -4.99 -7.27
C VAL A 144 16.58 -4.24 -7.97
N ASN A 145 16.85 -3.81 -9.20
CA ASN A 145 15.80 -3.27 -10.06
C ASN A 145 15.02 -4.40 -10.71
N MET A 146 13.69 -4.36 -10.60
CA MET A 146 12.82 -5.34 -11.26
C MET A 146 12.85 -5.24 -12.78
N ARG A 147 12.36 -6.28 -13.46
CA ARG A 147 12.22 -6.33 -14.93
C ARG A 147 11.58 -5.07 -15.49
N GLY A 148 12.19 -4.54 -16.54
CA GLY A 148 11.74 -3.34 -17.26
C GLY A 148 12.02 -2.01 -16.54
N THR A 149 12.77 -2.01 -15.43
CA THR A 149 13.14 -0.79 -14.69
C THR A 149 14.65 -0.63 -14.58
N GLY A 150 15.14 0.59 -14.38
CA GLY A 150 16.58 0.86 -14.28
C GLY A 150 17.38 0.28 -15.45
N CYS A 151 18.51 -0.34 -15.16
CA CYS A 151 19.32 -1.08 -16.12
C CYS A 151 18.86 -2.55 -16.29
N SER A 152 17.75 -2.98 -15.69
CA SER A 152 17.20 -4.32 -15.87
C SER A 152 16.50 -4.47 -17.22
N GLY A 153 16.67 -5.65 -17.82
CA GLY A 153 16.08 -5.99 -19.11
C GLY A 153 14.58 -6.26 -19.04
N GLY A 154 14.00 -6.56 -20.20
CA GLY A 154 12.59 -6.87 -20.34
C GLY A 154 11.71 -5.63 -20.46
N SER A 155 10.40 -5.87 -20.44
CA SER A 155 9.37 -4.85 -20.52
C SER A 155 8.67 -4.69 -19.16
N TYR A 156 8.25 -3.48 -18.85
CA TYR A 156 7.59 -3.14 -17.60
C TYR A 156 6.07 -3.14 -17.75
N LEU A 157 5.41 -3.90 -16.90
CA LEU A 157 3.99 -3.79 -16.60
C LEU A 157 3.85 -3.89 -15.08
N PHE A 158 3.09 -2.97 -14.48
CA PHE A 158 2.98 -2.82 -13.03
C PHE A 158 2.53 -4.14 -12.37
N PHE A 159 3.35 -4.67 -11.46
CA PHE A 159 3.13 -5.94 -10.76
C PHE A 159 2.80 -7.14 -11.65
N GLU A 160 3.31 -7.18 -12.89
CA GLU A 160 3.08 -8.32 -13.76
C GLU A 160 3.74 -9.59 -13.18
N ARG A 161 3.10 -10.74 -13.37
CA ARG A 161 3.53 -12.01 -12.76
C ARG A 161 5.02 -12.37 -12.97
N PRO A 162 5.65 -12.16 -14.15
CA PRO A 162 7.08 -12.39 -14.32
C PRO A 162 7.95 -11.64 -13.31
N GLN A 163 7.55 -10.45 -12.84
CA GLN A 163 8.32 -9.69 -11.84
C GLN A 163 8.37 -10.42 -10.49
N SER A 164 7.30 -11.10 -10.07
CA SER A 164 7.34 -11.91 -8.84
C SER A 164 8.32 -13.09 -8.96
N VAL A 165 8.33 -13.71 -10.13
CA VAL A 165 9.16 -14.89 -10.44
C VAL A 165 10.63 -14.50 -10.64
N ASP A 166 10.89 -13.34 -11.22
CA ASP A 166 12.21 -12.74 -11.27
C ASP A 166 12.74 -12.42 -9.88
N GLY A 167 11.86 -11.98 -8.96
CA GLY A 167 12.20 -11.80 -7.55
C GLY A 167 12.60 -13.12 -6.89
N TYR A 168 11.93 -14.24 -7.18
CA TYR A 168 12.39 -15.57 -6.76
C TYR A 168 13.82 -15.83 -7.24
N ASP A 169 14.08 -15.65 -8.54
CA ASP A 169 15.39 -15.92 -9.12
C ASP A 169 16.48 -15.00 -8.54
N ALA A 170 16.13 -13.74 -8.25
CA ALA A 170 17.03 -12.81 -7.58
C ALA A 170 17.41 -13.28 -6.18
N ILE A 171 16.43 -13.72 -5.38
CA ILE A 171 16.67 -14.25 -4.03
C ILE A 171 17.62 -15.45 -4.07
N GLU A 172 17.36 -16.43 -4.92
CA GLU A 172 18.19 -17.64 -5.00
C GLU A 172 19.60 -17.35 -5.56
N ALA A 173 19.72 -16.47 -6.56
CA ALA A 173 21.03 -16.08 -7.11
C ALA A 173 21.88 -15.32 -6.08
N ILE A 174 21.27 -14.43 -5.28
CA ILE A 174 21.95 -13.67 -4.23
C ILE A 174 22.35 -14.60 -3.09
N ALA A 175 21.43 -15.45 -2.63
CA ALA A 175 21.68 -16.40 -1.56
C ALA A 175 22.85 -17.35 -1.86
N ALA A 176 23.04 -17.76 -3.12
CA ALA A 176 24.12 -18.63 -3.55
C ALA A 176 25.54 -18.02 -3.41
N GLN A 177 25.66 -16.73 -3.11
CA GLN A 177 26.97 -16.06 -3.05
C GLN A 177 27.72 -16.34 -1.74
N PRO A 178 29.06 -16.47 -1.78
CA PRO A 178 29.86 -16.85 -0.61
C PRO A 178 29.94 -15.77 0.48
N TRP A 179 29.54 -14.53 0.16
CA TRP A 179 29.49 -13.43 1.12
C TRP A 179 28.13 -13.33 1.85
N VAL A 180 27.17 -14.19 1.54
CA VAL A 180 25.87 -14.28 2.23
C VAL A 180 25.93 -15.30 3.35
N LEU A 181 25.56 -14.89 4.57
CA LEU A 181 25.54 -15.74 5.75
C LEU A 181 24.54 -16.88 5.56
N ASP A 182 25.02 -18.11 5.77
CA ASP A 182 24.27 -19.36 5.68
C ASP A 182 23.50 -19.57 4.36
N HIS A 183 23.86 -18.83 3.30
CA HIS A 183 23.11 -18.80 2.04
C HIS A 183 21.62 -18.48 2.24
N LYS A 184 21.31 -17.59 3.18
CA LYS A 184 19.95 -17.11 3.49
C LYS A 184 19.87 -15.60 3.45
N VAL A 185 18.74 -15.09 2.98
CA VAL A 185 18.50 -13.64 2.89
C VAL A 185 17.17 -13.27 3.53
N GLY A 186 17.09 -12.05 4.06
CA GLY A 186 15.82 -11.38 4.31
C GLY A 186 15.47 -10.44 3.16
N MET A 187 14.23 -9.96 3.13
CA MET A 187 13.85 -8.80 2.32
C MET A 187 13.42 -7.63 3.20
N GLY A 188 13.58 -6.42 2.66
CA GLY A 188 13.23 -5.19 3.35
C GLY A 188 12.96 -4.02 2.40
N GLY A 189 12.20 -3.05 2.89
CA GLY A 189 11.88 -1.82 2.18
C GLY A 189 10.50 -1.28 2.53
N ILE A 190 10.25 -0.04 2.10
CA ILE A 190 9.01 0.72 2.33
C ILE A 190 8.32 1.05 1.00
N SER A 191 7.00 1.07 0.95
CA SER A 191 6.23 1.41 -0.26
C SER A 191 6.36 0.32 -1.33
N TYR A 192 6.76 0.65 -2.56
CA TYR A 192 6.98 -0.33 -3.64
C TYR A 192 7.86 -1.54 -3.21
N PRO A 193 9.08 -1.38 -2.65
CA PRO A 193 9.83 -2.51 -2.12
C PRO A 193 9.23 -3.14 -0.86
N GLY A 194 8.31 -2.47 -0.15
CA GLY A 194 7.48 -3.10 0.88
C GLY A 194 6.49 -4.08 0.24
N ILE A 195 5.76 -3.61 -0.77
CA ILE A 195 4.71 -4.36 -1.46
C ILE A 195 5.30 -5.57 -2.20
N THR A 196 6.40 -5.41 -2.94
CA THR A 196 7.00 -6.49 -3.73
C THR A 196 7.46 -7.67 -2.90
N GLN A 197 7.78 -7.47 -1.61
CA GLN A 197 8.08 -8.57 -0.69
C GLN A 197 6.94 -9.58 -0.61
N LEU A 198 5.69 -9.10 -0.59
CA LEU A 198 4.50 -9.96 -0.56
C LEU A 198 4.40 -10.81 -1.83
N PHE A 199 4.68 -10.20 -2.99
CA PHE A 199 4.68 -10.89 -4.28
C PHE A 199 5.78 -11.94 -4.37
N VAL A 200 7.00 -11.60 -3.97
CA VAL A 200 8.16 -12.50 -4.02
C VAL A 200 7.98 -13.63 -3.00
N ALA A 201 7.62 -13.33 -1.75
CA ALA A 201 7.45 -14.36 -0.72
C ALA A 201 6.31 -15.34 -1.04
N ALA A 202 5.27 -14.90 -1.76
CA ALA A 202 4.20 -15.80 -2.22
C ALA A 202 4.68 -16.81 -3.28
N THR A 203 5.85 -16.60 -3.91
CA THR A 203 6.52 -17.59 -4.77
C THR A 203 7.37 -18.60 -3.99
N GLN A 204 7.49 -18.42 -2.67
CA GLN A 204 8.20 -19.29 -1.73
C GLN A 204 9.66 -19.63 -2.12
N PRO A 205 10.56 -18.64 -2.29
CA PRO A 205 11.98 -18.93 -2.51
C PRO A 205 12.56 -19.68 -1.31
N PRO A 206 13.20 -20.86 -1.48
CA PRO A 206 13.69 -21.66 -0.36
C PRO A 206 14.82 -20.98 0.43
N SER A 207 15.50 -19.99 -0.15
CA SER A 207 16.57 -19.24 0.50
C SER A 207 16.11 -17.93 1.16
N LEU A 208 14.80 -17.62 1.09
CA LEU A 208 14.19 -16.50 1.80
C LEU A 208 13.90 -16.88 3.26
N GLU A 209 14.44 -16.14 4.21
CA GLU A 209 14.34 -16.45 5.64
C GLU A 209 13.29 -15.60 6.36
N ALA A 210 13.06 -14.36 5.90
CA ALA A 210 12.07 -13.45 6.47
C ALA A 210 11.75 -12.29 5.52
N ILE A 211 10.57 -11.69 5.68
CA ILE A 211 10.23 -10.40 5.03
C ILE A 211 9.80 -9.37 6.07
N ALA A 212 10.07 -8.10 5.79
CA ALA A 212 9.54 -6.97 6.54
C ALA A 212 8.87 -5.92 5.62
N PRO A 213 7.62 -6.17 5.16
CA PRO A 213 6.85 -5.24 4.33
C PRO A 213 6.44 -3.98 5.13
N LEU A 214 6.91 -2.81 4.71
CA LEU A 214 6.55 -1.53 5.33
C LEU A 214 5.71 -0.67 4.38
N SER A 215 4.63 -0.08 4.89
CA SER A 215 3.69 0.82 4.19
C SER A 215 3.21 0.25 2.86
N VAL A 216 2.39 -0.80 2.95
CA VAL A 216 1.91 -1.59 1.82
C VAL A 216 0.44 -1.30 1.52
N LEU A 217 0.01 -1.71 0.33
CA LEU A 217 -1.40 -1.88 -0.03
C LEU A 217 -1.81 -3.36 0.05
N ASP A 218 -3.10 -3.63 0.20
CA ASP A 218 -3.70 -4.97 0.12
C ASP A 218 -4.48 -5.24 -1.17
N ASP A 219 -5.19 -4.23 -1.70
CA ASP A 219 -5.99 -4.30 -2.91
C ASP A 219 -5.72 -3.05 -3.77
N SER A 220 -5.05 -3.23 -4.90
CA SER A 220 -4.66 -2.10 -5.75
C SER A 220 -5.86 -1.40 -6.41
N TYR A 221 -6.97 -2.11 -6.61
CA TYR A 221 -8.19 -1.52 -7.18
C TYR A 221 -9.05 -0.90 -6.08
N ARG A 222 -9.51 -1.69 -5.09
CA ARG A 222 -10.52 -1.24 -4.12
C ARG A 222 -9.99 -0.26 -3.08
N ALA A 223 -8.67 -0.25 -2.85
CA ALA A 223 -8.06 0.65 -1.88
C ALA A 223 -7.42 1.88 -2.55
N THR A 224 -6.24 1.72 -3.14
CA THR A 224 -5.44 2.88 -3.58
C THR A 224 -5.92 3.47 -4.90
N GLY A 225 -6.28 2.62 -5.87
CA GLY A 225 -6.62 3.04 -7.24
C GLY A 225 -8.01 3.65 -7.37
N TYR A 226 -9.03 2.91 -6.92
CA TYR A 226 -10.44 3.27 -6.99
C TYR A 226 -11.13 3.08 -5.62
N PRO A 227 -10.72 3.79 -4.56
CA PRO A 227 -11.44 3.75 -3.29
C PRO A 227 -12.92 4.07 -3.50
N GLY A 228 -13.80 3.17 -3.08
CA GLY A 228 -15.23 3.31 -3.30
C GLY A 228 -15.69 3.30 -4.77
N GLY A 229 -14.83 2.90 -5.72
CA GLY A 229 -15.11 2.93 -7.15
C GLY A 229 -14.81 4.28 -7.83
N ILE A 230 -14.05 5.16 -7.18
CA ILE A 230 -13.71 6.51 -7.66
C ILE A 230 -12.20 6.62 -7.86
N LEU A 231 -11.74 6.98 -9.07
CA LEU A 231 -10.31 7.02 -9.38
C LEU A 231 -9.58 8.05 -8.50
N ASN A 232 -8.56 7.59 -7.78
CA ASN A 232 -7.62 8.44 -7.05
C ASN A 232 -6.65 9.12 -8.03
N THR A 233 -6.91 10.39 -8.33
CA THR A 233 -6.09 11.22 -9.22
C THR A 233 -4.99 11.99 -8.50
N GLY A 234 -4.99 11.99 -7.17
CA GLY A 234 -3.98 12.71 -6.37
C GLY A 234 -2.70 11.91 -6.17
N PHE A 235 -2.80 10.59 -5.99
CA PHE A 235 -1.64 9.71 -5.86
C PHE A 235 -1.59 8.60 -6.90
N ALA A 236 -2.62 7.76 -7.00
CA ALA A 236 -2.53 6.51 -7.77
C ALA A 236 -2.25 6.74 -9.27
N ALA A 237 -3.03 7.59 -9.93
CA ALA A 237 -2.81 7.87 -11.35
C ALA A 237 -1.46 8.58 -11.63
N PRO A 238 -1.06 9.65 -10.90
CA PRO A 238 0.28 10.24 -11.04
C PRO A 238 1.43 9.25 -10.79
N PHE A 239 1.31 8.40 -9.76
CA PHE A 239 2.32 7.39 -9.45
C PHE A 239 2.50 6.41 -10.61
N LEU A 240 1.39 5.88 -11.16
CA LEU A 240 1.45 4.98 -12.32
C LEU A 240 2.08 5.67 -13.55
N GLN A 241 1.75 6.94 -13.80
CA GLN A 241 2.38 7.74 -14.86
C GLN A 241 3.88 7.89 -14.63
N GLU A 242 4.31 8.22 -13.42
CA GLU A 242 5.71 8.36 -13.06
C GLU A 242 6.48 7.04 -13.21
N ARG A 243 5.86 5.90 -12.90
CA ARG A 243 6.46 4.56 -13.14
C ARG A 243 6.53 4.22 -14.62
N PHE A 244 5.51 4.53 -15.39
CA PHE A 244 5.55 4.35 -16.83
C PHE A 244 6.64 5.21 -17.49
N ASP A 245 6.75 6.48 -17.08
CA ASP A 245 7.79 7.39 -17.59
C ASP A 245 9.19 6.94 -17.20
N ALA A 246 9.40 6.52 -15.96
CA ALA A 246 10.66 5.95 -15.50
C ALA A 246 11.05 4.66 -16.26
N ALA A 247 10.07 3.87 -16.69
CA ALA A 247 10.30 2.62 -17.42
C ALA A 247 10.57 2.83 -18.93
N LYS A 248 10.39 4.04 -19.47
CA LYS A 248 10.80 4.38 -20.85
C LYS A 248 12.30 4.19 -21.04
N ILE A 249 12.74 4.14 -22.30
CA ILE A 249 14.16 4.08 -22.65
C ILE A 249 14.89 5.22 -21.93
N TYR A 250 15.80 4.86 -21.03
CA TYR A 250 16.55 5.79 -20.20
C TYR A 250 15.72 6.74 -19.31
N GLY A 251 14.48 6.38 -18.97
CA GLY A 251 13.55 7.26 -18.23
C GLY A 251 14.02 7.70 -16.84
N GLN A 252 14.92 6.93 -16.20
CA GLN A 252 15.50 7.27 -14.90
C GLN A 252 16.80 8.10 -14.97
N GLY A 253 17.28 8.49 -16.16
CA GLY A 253 18.47 9.32 -16.35
C GLY A 253 19.80 8.60 -16.12
N TRP A 254 20.03 8.05 -14.92
CA TRP A 254 21.28 7.36 -14.53
C TRP A 254 21.61 6.16 -15.42
N THR A 255 20.58 5.53 -15.98
CA THR A 255 20.71 4.40 -16.91
C THR A 255 21.35 4.82 -18.23
N LYS A 256 21.12 6.06 -18.68
CA LYS A 256 21.80 6.64 -19.84
C LYS A 256 23.27 6.86 -19.54
N GLU A 257 23.58 7.42 -18.36
CA GLU A 257 24.96 7.65 -17.94
C GLU A 257 25.76 6.34 -17.88
N LYS A 258 25.14 5.25 -17.40
CA LYS A 258 25.73 3.91 -17.42
C LYS A 258 26.01 3.41 -18.83
N ALA A 259 25.01 3.49 -19.72
CA ALA A 259 25.14 3.06 -21.11
C ALA A 259 26.21 3.87 -21.87
N ASP A 260 26.18 5.21 -21.76
CA ASP A 260 27.16 6.12 -22.36
C ASP A 260 28.56 5.90 -21.76
N GLY A 261 28.64 5.48 -20.50
CA GLY A 261 29.85 5.07 -19.80
C GLY A 261 30.42 3.71 -20.23
N GLY A 262 29.81 3.05 -21.22
CA GLY A 262 30.29 1.80 -21.81
C GLY A 262 29.60 0.54 -21.30
N ASP A 263 28.56 0.64 -20.47
CA ASP A 263 27.77 -0.53 -20.05
C ASP A 263 26.82 -0.97 -21.18
N THR A 264 27.33 -1.86 -22.04
CA THR A 264 26.57 -2.40 -23.18
C THR A 264 25.38 -3.24 -22.73
N LYS A 265 25.44 -3.87 -21.55
CA LYS A 265 24.33 -4.66 -21.02
C LYS A 265 23.19 -3.75 -20.56
N CYS A 266 23.48 -2.63 -19.89
CA CYS A 266 22.46 -1.63 -19.59
C CYS A 266 21.79 -1.11 -20.87
N ALA A 267 22.57 -0.82 -21.91
CA ALA A 267 22.07 -0.37 -23.20
C ALA A 267 21.16 -1.42 -23.88
N ASP A 268 21.60 -2.68 -23.92
CA ASP A 268 20.82 -3.79 -24.49
C ASP A 268 19.51 -4.02 -23.73
N ASN A 269 19.53 -3.88 -22.41
CA ASN A 269 18.35 -4.02 -21.56
C ASN A 269 17.28 -2.95 -21.78
N GLN A 270 17.56 -1.87 -22.52
CA GLN A 270 16.56 -0.86 -22.90
C GLN A 270 15.74 -1.24 -24.15
N LYS A 271 16.12 -2.28 -24.89
CA LYS A 271 15.54 -2.56 -26.22
C LYS A 271 14.04 -2.88 -26.19
N LEU A 272 13.55 -3.51 -25.13
CA LEU A 272 12.13 -3.89 -24.98
C LEU A 272 11.21 -2.80 -24.44
N ARG A 273 11.73 -1.59 -24.11
CA ARG A 273 10.90 -0.57 -23.44
C ARG A 273 9.79 0.02 -24.32
N LEU A 274 9.92 -0.05 -25.65
CA LEU A 274 8.84 0.33 -26.57
C LEU A 274 7.69 -0.70 -26.59
N GLN A 275 7.89 -1.90 -26.02
CA GLN A 275 6.86 -2.92 -25.86
C GLN A 275 6.14 -2.83 -24.50
N ASN A 276 6.43 -1.80 -23.69
CA ASN A 276 5.70 -1.53 -22.46
C ASN A 276 4.25 -1.18 -22.80
N PRO A 277 3.25 -1.87 -22.21
CA PRO A 277 1.85 -1.50 -22.41
C PRO A 277 1.56 -0.14 -21.80
N ASP A 278 0.65 0.60 -22.42
CA ASP A 278 0.10 1.82 -21.82
C ASP A 278 -0.86 1.43 -20.69
N PHE A 279 -0.30 1.22 -19.50
CA PHE A 279 -1.07 0.79 -18.34
C PHE A 279 -2.03 1.87 -17.82
N LEU A 280 -1.79 3.15 -18.14
CA LEU A 280 -2.74 4.21 -17.80
C LEU A 280 -3.98 4.12 -18.67
N GLN A 281 -3.81 3.80 -19.95
CA GLN A 281 -4.95 3.51 -20.81
C GLN A 281 -5.70 2.27 -20.32
N VAL A 282 -5.00 1.20 -19.93
CA VAL A 282 -5.63 0.03 -19.29
C VAL A 282 -6.41 0.44 -18.04
N THR A 283 -5.87 1.30 -17.18
CA THR A 283 -6.57 1.79 -15.99
C THR A 283 -7.84 2.55 -16.37
N LYS A 284 -7.76 3.47 -17.33
CA LYS A 284 -8.92 4.23 -17.83
C LYS A 284 -9.99 3.37 -18.49
N ASP A 285 -9.60 2.27 -19.13
CA ASP A 285 -10.52 1.34 -19.79
C ASP A 285 -11.19 0.38 -18.80
N ASN A 286 -10.61 0.21 -17.61
CA ASN A 286 -11.04 -0.75 -16.58
C ASN A 286 -11.45 -0.03 -15.27
N ILE A 287 -12.44 0.85 -15.37
CA ILE A 287 -13.03 1.60 -14.22
C ILE A 287 -13.93 0.76 -13.29
N TYR A 288 -14.02 -0.54 -13.56
CA TYR A 288 -14.74 -1.53 -12.76
C TYR A 288 -13.77 -2.62 -12.36
N TYR A 289 -14.01 -3.26 -11.22
CA TYR A 289 -13.20 -4.38 -10.78
C TYR A 289 -13.38 -5.57 -11.74
N ASP A 290 -12.26 -6.04 -12.29
CA ASP A 290 -12.15 -7.30 -13.02
C ASP A 290 -11.15 -8.19 -12.29
N PRO A 291 -11.58 -9.31 -11.68
CA PRO A 291 -10.67 -10.19 -10.94
C PRO A 291 -9.55 -10.77 -11.81
N THR A 292 -9.76 -10.92 -13.12
CA THR A 292 -8.72 -11.44 -14.03
C THR A 292 -7.56 -10.48 -14.23
N LEU A 293 -7.77 -9.19 -13.94
CA LEU A 293 -6.75 -8.16 -13.94
C LEU A 293 -6.32 -7.85 -12.52
N ALA A 294 -7.26 -7.41 -11.67
CA ALA A 294 -6.99 -6.82 -10.36
C ALA A 294 -6.39 -7.79 -9.33
N ASP A 295 -6.77 -9.07 -9.35
CA ASP A 295 -6.28 -10.05 -8.36
C ASP A 295 -4.79 -10.32 -8.53
N ALA A 296 -4.30 -10.29 -9.78
CA ALA A 296 -2.90 -10.54 -10.08
C ALA A 296 -1.96 -9.52 -9.40
N TYR A 297 -2.47 -8.35 -9.03
CA TYR A 297 -1.72 -7.29 -8.37
C TYR A 297 -2.36 -6.79 -7.06
N SER A 298 -3.15 -7.66 -6.40
CA SER A 298 -3.76 -7.39 -5.08
C SER A 298 -3.28 -8.41 -4.04
N PRO A 299 -2.33 -8.04 -3.14
CA PRO A 299 -1.76 -8.95 -2.14
C PRO A 299 -2.77 -9.75 -1.31
N SER A 300 -3.91 -9.16 -0.99
CA SER A 300 -4.98 -9.82 -0.23
C SER A 300 -5.43 -11.17 -0.80
N THR A 301 -5.18 -11.43 -2.10
CA THR A 301 -5.59 -12.64 -2.81
C THR A 301 -4.55 -13.78 -2.78
N PHE A 302 -3.31 -13.53 -2.33
CA PHE A 302 -2.23 -14.53 -2.42
C PHE A 302 -1.27 -14.58 -1.22
N ILE A 303 -1.42 -13.70 -0.22
CA ILE A 303 -0.55 -13.69 0.96
C ILE A 303 -0.67 -14.94 1.84
N ASP A 304 -1.73 -15.73 1.69
CA ASP A 304 -1.90 -17.05 2.33
C ASP A 304 -0.80 -18.06 1.93
N LYS A 305 -0.15 -17.81 0.79
CA LYS A 305 0.99 -18.58 0.29
C LYS A 305 2.29 -18.27 1.02
N ILE A 306 2.41 -17.17 1.76
CA ILE A 306 3.64 -16.76 2.42
C ILE A 306 3.89 -17.65 3.65
N LYS A 307 5.05 -18.32 3.69
CA LYS A 307 5.42 -19.27 4.76
C LYS A 307 6.52 -18.78 5.70
N VAL A 308 7.29 -17.79 5.26
CA VAL A 308 8.38 -17.20 6.07
C VAL A 308 7.81 -16.30 7.17
N PRO A 309 8.57 -16.02 8.24
CA PRO A 309 8.27 -14.94 9.19
C PRO A 309 8.04 -13.58 8.51
N VAL A 310 7.05 -12.83 9.02
CA VAL A 310 6.62 -11.55 8.45
C VAL A 310 6.58 -10.47 9.53
N PHE A 311 7.25 -9.35 9.29
CA PHE A 311 7.07 -8.10 10.03
C PHE A 311 6.34 -7.07 9.16
N LEU A 312 5.08 -6.80 9.45
CA LEU A 312 4.25 -5.86 8.70
C LEU A 312 4.08 -4.56 9.49
N ALA A 313 4.25 -3.39 8.87
CA ALA A 313 3.87 -2.13 9.50
C ALA A 313 3.32 -1.12 8.52
N GLY A 314 2.39 -0.28 8.95
CA GLY A 314 1.79 0.76 8.13
C GLY A 314 0.83 1.65 8.91
N ALA A 315 0.37 2.73 8.26
CA ALA A 315 -0.36 3.79 8.94
C ALA A 315 -1.79 4.03 8.41
N TRP A 316 -2.68 4.51 9.29
CA TRP A 316 -4.11 4.68 8.95
C TRP A 316 -4.37 5.84 7.97
N GLN A 317 -3.59 6.91 8.04
CA GLN A 317 -3.71 8.11 7.21
C GLN A 317 -2.68 8.15 6.08
N ASP A 318 -2.03 7.02 5.77
CA ASP A 318 -1.02 6.89 4.71
C ASP A 318 -1.53 7.56 3.41
N GLU A 319 -0.82 8.61 3.01
CA GLU A 319 -1.17 9.48 1.90
C GLU A 319 -0.79 8.92 0.54
N GLN A 320 -0.05 7.81 0.52
CA GLN A 320 0.41 7.16 -0.68
C GLN A 320 -0.41 5.90 -0.91
N THR A 321 -0.21 4.87 -0.08
CA THR A 321 -0.84 3.56 -0.26
C THR A 321 -2.24 3.48 0.34
N GLY A 322 -2.57 4.38 1.27
CA GLY A 322 -3.84 4.37 1.99
C GLY A 322 -3.84 3.42 3.19
N GLY A 323 -4.77 3.63 4.13
CA GLY A 323 -4.86 2.86 5.37
C GLY A 323 -5.69 1.57 5.29
N HIS A 324 -5.99 1.06 4.09
CA HIS A 324 -6.90 -0.08 3.90
C HIS A 324 -6.25 -1.44 4.19
N PHE A 325 -4.93 -1.54 4.07
CA PHE A 325 -4.15 -2.79 4.18
C PHE A 325 -4.44 -3.67 5.41
N PRO A 326 -4.85 -3.16 6.60
CA PRO A 326 -5.16 -4.01 7.74
C PRO A 326 -6.23 -5.06 7.44
N ASN A 327 -7.13 -4.79 6.48
CA ASN A 327 -8.15 -5.75 6.04
C ASN A 327 -7.56 -7.09 5.52
N MET A 328 -6.29 -7.10 5.06
CA MET A 328 -5.63 -8.34 4.62
C MET A 328 -5.01 -9.16 5.76
N ILE A 329 -4.82 -8.62 6.96
CA ILE A 329 -4.04 -9.28 8.02
C ILE A 329 -4.59 -10.69 8.33
N LYS A 330 -5.92 -10.86 8.32
CA LYS A 330 -6.59 -12.14 8.55
C LYS A 330 -6.27 -13.22 7.50
N ASN A 331 -5.78 -12.84 6.32
CA ASN A 331 -5.45 -13.76 5.22
C ASN A 331 -4.02 -14.33 5.33
N PHE A 332 -3.17 -13.84 6.25
CA PHE A 332 -1.87 -14.42 6.54
C PHE A 332 -2.00 -15.76 7.30
N THR A 333 -2.51 -16.78 6.61
CA THR A 333 -2.72 -18.12 7.16
C THR A 333 -1.52 -19.05 6.93
N GLY A 334 -0.55 -18.61 6.13
CA GLY A 334 0.58 -19.43 5.72
C GLY A 334 1.75 -19.47 6.71
N THR A 335 1.83 -18.53 7.64
CA THR A 335 2.92 -18.40 8.61
C THR A 335 2.38 -18.23 10.02
N PRO A 336 2.95 -18.92 11.04
CA PRO A 336 2.61 -18.67 12.44
C PRO A 336 3.37 -17.47 13.02
N HIS A 337 4.38 -16.94 12.31
CA HIS A 337 5.25 -15.87 12.78
C HIS A 337 4.91 -14.56 12.07
N LEU A 338 3.78 -13.98 12.44
CA LEU A 338 3.30 -12.69 11.95
C LEU A 338 3.38 -11.65 13.08
N TYR A 339 4.05 -10.53 12.80
CA TYR A 339 4.18 -9.40 13.70
C TYR A 339 3.75 -8.15 12.97
N VAL A 340 2.76 -7.43 13.51
CA VAL A 340 2.14 -6.27 12.88
C VAL A 340 2.19 -5.07 13.81
N ASP A 341 2.70 -3.95 13.33
CA ASP A 341 2.58 -2.64 13.99
C ASP A 341 1.67 -1.73 13.16
N LEU A 342 0.56 -1.27 13.75
CA LEU A 342 -0.42 -0.38 13.13
C LEU A 342 -0.43 0.96 13.87
N VAL A 343 -0.35 2.07 13.14
CA VAL A 343 -0.07 3.38 13.73
C VAL A 343 -0.88 4.50 13.05
N ASN A 344 -1.27 5.55 13.79
CA ASN A 344 -1.82 6.75 13.14
C ASN A 344 -0.70 7.57 12.50
N GLY A 345 -1.00 8.18 11.35
CA GLY A 345 -0.04 8.96 10.60
C GLY A 345 0.07 8.55 9.15
N LEU A 346 1.18 8.95 8.57
CA LEU A 346 1.45 9.03 7.15
C LEU A 346 2.30 7.85 6.68
N HIS A 347 2.75 7.93 5.42
CA HIS A 347 3.44 6.83 4.76
C HIS A 347 4.72 6.38 5.48
N THR A 348 5.41 7.24 6.21
CA THR A 348 6.70 6.92 6.82
C THR A 348 6.61 6.41 8.25
N GLU A 349 5.42 6.31 8.83
CA GLU A 349 5.24 5.94 10.23
C GLU A 349 5.56 4.45 10.50
N SER A 350 5.64 3.64 9.44
CA SER A 350 6.24 2.29 9.49
C SER A 350 7.75 2.29 9.78
N LEU A 351 8.40 3.47 9.75
CA LEU A 351 9.78 3.71 10.16
C LEU A 351 9.88 4.52 11.46
N SER A 352 8.78 4.75 12.17
CA SER A 352 8.84 5.51 13.43
C SER A 352 9.79 4.79 14.41
N PRO A 353 10.51 5.52 15.28
CA PRO A 353 11.43 4.95 16.26
C PRO A 353 10.89 3.71 17.00
N THR A 354 9.59 3.69 17.33
CA THR A 354 8.95 2.57 18.02
C THR A 354 8.84 1.33 17.13
N VAL A 355 8.44 1.49 15.87
CA VAL A 355 8.36 0.41 14.89
C VAL A 355 9.76 -0.07 14.49
N PHE A 356 10.67 0.89 14.25
CA PHE A 356 12.04 0.61 13.82
C PHE A 356 12.83 -0.22 14.83
N VAL A 357 12.65 0.02 16.14
CA VAL A 357 13.26 -0.82 17.18
C VAL A 357 12.80 -2.28 17.06
N ARG A 358 11.49 -2.52 16.93
CA ARG A 358 10.93 -3.87 16.78
C ARG A 358 11.38 -4.53 15.48
N LEU A 359 11.49 -3.75 14.40
CA LEU A 359 12.02 -4.19 13.11
C LEU A 359 13.49 -4.62 13.19
N ALA A 360 14.35 -3.85 13.86
CA ALA A 360 15.76 -4.19 14.04
C ALA A 360 15.94 -5.47 14.87
N GLU A 361 15.09 -5.69 15.87
CA GLU A 361 15.02 -6.93 16.63
C GLU A 361 14.58 -8.11 15.75
N PHE A 362 13.54 -7.94 14.94
CA PHE A 362 13.05 -8.94 14.00
C PHE A 362 14.14 -9.39 13.03
N TYR A 363 14.85 -8.47 12.39
CA TYR A 363 15.97 -8.82 11.50
C TYR A 363 17.08 -9.56 12.25
N SER A 364 17.41 -9.12 13.47
CA SER A 364 18.47 -9.76 14.27
C SER A 364 18.13 -11.22 14.57
N LEU A 365 16.87 -11.50 14.89
CA LEU A 365 16.39 -12.83 15.24
C LEU A 365 16.20 -13.73 14.02
N TYR A 366 15.52 -13.25 12.98
CA TYR A 366 15.11 -14.07 11.85
C TYR A 366 16.10 -14.10 10.70
N VAL A 367 16.86 -13.02 10.45
CA VAL A 367 17.82 -12.96 9.34
C VAL A 367 19.25 -13.17 9.83
N ALA A 368 19.70 -12.46 10.87
CA ALA A 368 21.06 -12.57 11.37
C ALA A 368 21.29 -13.69 12.41
N LYS A 369 20.21 -14.34 12.89
CA LYS A 369 20.23 -15.42 13.88
C LYS A 369 21.09 -15.10 15.12
N LYS A 370 21.00 -13.87 15.63
CA LYS A 370 21.77 -13.39 16.79
C LYS A 370 20.88 -12.70 17.83
N VAL A 371 21.38 -12.60 19.06
CA VAL A 371 20.71 -11.84 20.13
C VAL A 371 20.62 -10.36 19.69
N PRO A 372 19.42 -9.76 19.70
CA PRO A 372 19.27 -8.37 19.27
C PRO A 372 20.03 -7.38 20.15
N THR A 373 20.58 -6.35 19.51
CA THR A 373 21.14 -5.17 20.17
C THR A 373 20.75 -3.93 19.38
N LEU A 374 20.47 -2.83 20.06
CA LEU A 374 20.11 -1.55 19.45
C LEU A 374 21.32 -0.68 19.13
N ALA A 375 22.55 -1.19 19.20
CA ALA A 375 23.76 -0.43 18.88
C ALA A 375 23.72 0.19 17.48
N GLY A 376 23.35 -0.60 16.45
CA GLY A 376 23.18 -0.09 15.09
C GLY A 376 22.00 0.89 14.98
N ALA A 377 20.88 0.60 15.65
CA ALA A 377 19.72 1.49 15.67
C ALA A 377 20.04 2.87 16.29
N ARG A 378 20.88 2.92 17.33
CA ARG A 378 21.37 4.16 17.95
C ARG A 378 22.28 4.98 17.04
N VAL A 379 22.90 4.36 16.02
CA VAL A 379 23.63 5.07 14.95
C VAL A 379 22.67 5.58 13.86
N VAL A 380 21.67 4.78 13.50
CA VAL A 380 20.71 5.10 12.43
C VAL A 380 19.72 6.19 12.83
N ALA A 381 19.13 6.12 14.03
CA ALA A 381 18.03 6.99 14.42
C ALA A 381 18.35 8.50 14.33
N PRO A 382 19.53 9.00 14.77
CA PRO A 382 19.91 10.41 14.62
C PRO A 382 20.07 10.91 13.18
N ILE A 383 20.13 10.01 12.20
CA ILE A 383 20.18 10.35 10.76
C ILE A 383 18.79 10.24 10.16
N LEU A 384 18.13 9.10 10.39
CA LEU A 384 16.83 8.79 9.81
C LEU A 384 15.75 9.78 10.28
N VAL A 385 15.63 9.99 11.60
CA VAL A 385 14.51 10.78 12.16
C VAL A 385 14.53 12.23 11.69
N PRO A 386 15.66 12.97 11.72
CA PRO A 386 15.68 14.33 11.19
C PRO A 386 15.43 14.40 9.68
N SER A 387 15.91 13.41 8.91
CA SER A 387 15.74 13.39 7.46
C SER A 387 14.29 13.14 7.00
N VAL A 388 13.48 12.47 7.83
CA VAL A 388 12.11 12.09 7.49
C VAL A 388 11.09 12.98 8.20
N TYR A 389 11.27 13.21 9.50
CA TYR A 389 10.28 13.87 10.35
C TYR A 389 10.65 15.31 10.72
N HIS A 390 11.79 15.82 10.24
CA HIS A 390 12.27 17.19 10.51
C HIS A 390 12.36 17.51 12.02
N THR A 391 12.69 16.51 12.83
CA THR A 391 12.81 16.63 14.28
C THR A 391 13.97 15.80 14.81
N GLU A 392 14.36 16.03 16.06
CA GLU A 392 15.42 15.27 16.71
C GLU A 392 14.97 13.83 17.00
N ALA A 393 15.91 12.90 16.89
CA ALA A 393 15.67 11.51 17.25
C ALA A 393 15.40 11.39 18.76
N PRO A 394 14.34 10.68 19.19
CA PRO A 394 14.16 10.40 20.60
C PRO A 394 15.23 9.43 21.11
N GLU A 395 15.44 9.44 22.43
CA GLU A 395 16.25 8.42 23.07
C GLU A 395 15.61 7.03 22.87
N LEU A 396 16.37 6.09 22.31
CA LEU A 396 15.94 4.71 22.13
C LEU A 396 15.95 3.97 23.48
N PRO A 397 15.05 2.99 23.68
CA PRO A 397 15.01 2.21 24.91
C PRO A 397 16.29 1.41 25.17
N ALA A 398 16.43 0.90 26.39
CA ALA A 398 17.48 -0.04 26.74
C ALA A 398 17.33 -1.38 25.98
N ASP A 399 18.43 -2.12 25.86
CA ASP A 399 18.46 -3.41 25.19
C ASP A 399 17.71 -4.47 26.00
N ARG A 400 16.45 -4.75 25.66
CA ARG A 400 15.59 -5.68 26.43
C ARG A 400 16.03 -7.15 26.37
N PHE A 401 16.97 -7.49 25.49
CA PHE A 401 17.54 -8.83 25.37
C PHE A 401 18.94 -8.97 25.96
N GLU A 402 19.44 -7.93 26.64
CA GLU A 402 20.74 -7.99 27.31
C GLU A 402 20.81 -9.17 28.29
N GLY A 403 21.89 -9.95 28.21
CA GLY A 403 22.11 -11.13 29.06
C GLY A 403 21.33 -12.39 28.69
N LYS A 404 20.44 -12.36 27.68
CA LYS A 404 19.75 -13.56 27.19
C LYS A 404 20.58 -14.33 26.16
N THR A 405 20.35 -15.63 26.07
CA THR A 405 20.77 -16.46 24.93
C THR A 405 19.89 -16.18 23.70
N PHE A 406 20.35 -16.60 22.51
CA PHE A 406 19.56 -16.47 21.28
C PHE A 406 18.19 -17.17 21.40
N ALA A 407 18.16 -18.40 21.92
CA ALA A 407 16.92 -19.15 22.08
C ALA A 407 15.94 -18.46 23.04
N GLU A 408 16.42 -17.88 24.15
CA GLU A 408 15.57 -17.11 25.07
C GLU A 408 15.07 -15.81 24.45
N ALA A 409 15.90 -15.12 23.67
CA ALA A 409 15.52 -13.90 22.96
C ALA A 409 14.45 -14.19 21.90
N LEU A 410 14.66 -15.23 21.08
CA LEU A 410 13.71 -15.68 20.06
C LEU A 410 12.38 -16.10 20.69
N ALA A 411 12.40 -16.95 21.72
CA ALA A 411 11.19 -17.39 22.41
C ALA A 411 10.43 -16.22 23.06
N THR A 412 11.15 -15.21 23.58
CA THR A 412 10.53 -14.00 24.12
C THR A 412 9.82 -13.21 23.00
N PHE A 413 10.46 -13.01 21.85
CA PHE A 413 9.87 -12.32 20.71
C PHE A 413 8.68 -13.08 20.11
N GLU A 414 8.81 -14.40 19.94
CA GLU A 414 7.75 -15.29 19.42
C GLU A 414 6.54 -15.41 20.34
N SER A 415 6.69 -15.07 21.62
CA SER A 415 5.57 -15.01 22.57
C SER A 415 4.75 -13.72 22.48
N GLU A 416 5.20 -12.72 21.70
CA GLU A 416 4.48 -11.46 21.55
C GLU A 416 3.16 -11.63 20.79
N PRO A 417 2.14 -10.83 21.12
CA PRO A 417 0.93 -10.77 20.32
C PRO A 417 1.23 -10.34 18.87
N THR A 418 0.49 -10.92 17.93
CA THR A 418 0.61 -10.66 16.49
C THR A 418 0.45 -9.18 16.16
N VAL A 419 -0.54 -8.50 16.73
CA VAL A 419 -0.90 -7.13 16.36
C VAL A 419 -0.58 -6.18 17.51
N ARG A 420 0.14 -5.10 17.22
CA ARG A 420 0.31 -3.94 18.09
C ARG A 420 -0.36 -2.73 17.44
N VAL A 421 -1.16 -2.03 18.21
CA VAL A 421 -1.78 -0.76 17.81
C VAL A 421 -1.09 0.35 18.60
N LEU A 422 -0.37 1.21 17.89
CA LEU A 422 0.34 2.37 18.41
C LEU A 422 -0.63 3.56 18.36
N PHE A 423 -1.05 4.03 19.53
CA PHE A 423 -2.05 5.10 19.64
C PHE A 423 -1.41 6.46 19.86
N GLU A 424 -2.04 7.47 19.25
CA GLU A 424 -1.70 8.88 19.40
C GLU A 424 -0.23 9.18 19.09
N GLU A 425 0.29 8.59 18.00
CA GLU A 425 1.58 8.96 17.40
C GLU A 425 1.59 10.48 17.20
N GLY A 426 2.60 11.14 17.76
CA GLY A 426 2.68 12.60 17.79
C GLY A 426 2.43 13.25 19.14
N ALA A 427 1.79 12.53 20.08
CA ALA A 427 1.39 13.06 21.39
C ALA A 427 1.99 12.31 22.59
N SER A 428 3.20 11.76 22.43
CA SER A 428 3.92 11.08 23.51
C SER A 428 4.26 11.95 24.72
N GLY A 429 4.35 13.28 24.51
CA GLY A 429 4.85 14.24 25.50
C GLY A 429 6.38 14.15 25.75
N LYS A 430 7.08 13.24 25.06
CA LYS A 430 8.53 13.03 25.18
C LYS A 430 9.34 13.69 24.05
N THR A 431 8.65 14.07 22.98
CA THR A 431 9.21 14.76 21.81
C THR A 431 8.44 16.06 21.58
N VAL A 432 8.86 16.83 20.57
CA VAL A 432 8.04 17.93 20.06
C VAL A 432 6.64 17.42 19.65
N PRO A 433 5.60 18.27 19.68
CA PRO A 433 4.29 17.94 19.09
C PRO A 433 4.47 17.44 17.65
N SER A 434 3.68 16.44 17.23
CA SER A 434 3.81 15.79 15.91
C SER A 434 5.14 15.05 15.69
N GLY A 435 5.89 14.79 16.77
CA GLY A 435 7.07 13.92 16.73
C GLY A 435 6.69 12.42 16.62
N PRO A 436 7.55 11.57 16.01
CA PRO A 436 7.22 10.18 15.69
C PRO A 436 7.35 9.27 16.92
N LEU A 437 6.52 9.50 17.93
CA LEU A 437 6.36 8.57 19.05
C LEU A 437 4.89 8.41 19.44
N PRO A 438 4.46 7.16 19.71
CA PRO A 438 3.13 6.91 20.22
C PRO A 438 3.06 7.28 21.67
N ARG A 439 1.86 7.55 22.13
CA ARG A 439 1.61 7.81 23.54
C ARG A 439 1.46 6.53 24.35
N TRP A 440 0.81 5.51 23.79
CA TRP A 440 0.76 4.17 24.35
C TRP A 440 0.54 3.12 23.25
N ILE A 441 0.61 1.84 23.63
CA ILE A 441 0.50 0.71 22.72
C ILE A 441 -0.46 -0.31 23.33
N GLU A 442 -1.40 -0.78 22.52
CA GLU A 442 -2.26 -1.93 22.82
C GLU A 442 -1.84 -3.13 21.97
N SER A 443 -2.06 -4.35 22.46
CA SER A 443 -1.63 -5.58 21.77
C SER A 443 -2.74 -6.62 21.70
N TYR A 444 -2.81 -7.33 20.57
CA TYR A 444 -3.86 -8.30 20.25
C TYR A 444 -3.28 -9.51 19.50
N THR A 445 -3.91 -10.67 19.65
CA THR A 445 -3.45 -11.91 19.01
C THR A 445 -3.91 -12.05 17.56
N THR A 446 -4.93 -11.31 17.13
CA THR A 446 -5.50 -11.40 15.77
C THR A 446 -6.04 -10.05 15.30
N TRP A 447 -6.20 -9.92 13.99
CA TRP A 447 -7.03 -8.90 13.35
C TRP A 447 -8.11 -9.57 12.49
N PRO A 448 -9.37 -9.09 12.49
CA PRO A 448 -9.92 -8.05 13.35
C PRO A 448 -9.86 -8.40 14.85
N ILE A 449 -10.07 -7.41 15.71
CA ILE A 449 -10.01 -7.59 17.17
C ILE A 449 -11.22 -8.42 17.62
N PRO A 450 -11.05 -9.62 18.21
CA PRO A 450 -12.19 -10.51 18.51
C PRO A 450 -13.19 -9.95 19.53
N SER A 451 -12.73 -9.09 20.44
CA SER A 451 -13.57 -8.44 21.45
C SER A 451 -14.30 -7.20 20.93
N ALA A 452 -14.06 -6.77 19.69
CA ALA A 452 -14.75 -5.63 19.10
C ALA A 452 -16.26 -5.87 19.00
N VAL A 453 -17.05 -4.88 19.39
CA VAL A 453 -18.50 -4.90 19.33
C VAL A 453 -18.96 -3.88 18.29
N SER A 454 -19.70 -4.36 17.28
CA SER A 454 -20.40 -3.50 16.33
C SER A 454 -21.37 -2.59 17.10
N THR A 455 -21.06 -1.31 17.16
CA THR A 455 -21.87 -0.31 17.87
C THR A 455 -22.45 0.66 16.85
N THR A 456 -23.76 0.86 16.92
CA THR A 456 -24.52 1.63 15.93
C THR A 456 -24.98 2.96 16.52
N TRP A 457 -24.80 4.03 15.76
CA TRP A 457 -25.46 5.33 16.01
C TRP A 457 -26.27 5.73 14.79
N TYR A 458 -27.57 5.93 14.98
CA TYR A 458 -28.52 6.32 13.96
C TYR A 458 -28.53 7.82 13.74
N LEU A 459 -28.56 8.24 12.48
CA LEU A 459 -28.79 9.63 12.11
C LEU A 459 -30.18 10.05 12.63
N GLY A 460 -30.32 11.31 13.00
CA GLY A 460 -31.56 11.87 13.49
C GLY A 460 -31.68 13.36 13.26
N ASP A 461 -32.87 13.89 13.57
CA ASP A 461 -33.22 15.30 13.36
C ASP A 461 -32.18 16.25 13.97
N ASN A 462 -32.02 17.40 13.31
CA ASN A 462 -31.12 18.49 13.72
C ASN A 462 -29.65 18.05 13.82
N GLY A 463 -29.22 17.14 12.93
CA GLY A 463 -27.83 16.69 12.86
C GLY A 463 -27.39 15.84 14.06
N SER A 464 -28.29 15.02 14.62
CA SER A 464 -27.96 14.17 15.76
C SER A 464 -27.53 12.75 15.36
N LEU A 465 -26.64 12.15 16.14
CA LEU A 465 -26.34 10.71 16.15
C LEU A 465 -26.83 10.10 17.45
N ASN A 466 -27.76 9.15 17.37
CA ASN A 466 -28.49 8.60 18.50
C ASN A 466 -28.29 7.08 18.61
N SER A 467 -28.28 6.55 19.84
CA SER A 467 -28.19 5.10 20.04
C SER A 467 -29.45 4.35 19.58
N ASP A 468 -30.60 5.03 19.60
CA ASP A 468 -31.88 4.48 19.18
C ASP A 468 -32.32 5.00 17.81
N LYS A 469 -33.04 4.16 17.06
CA LYS A 469 -33.66 4.54 15.79
C LYS A 469 -34.70 5.63 16.01
N GLN A 470 -34.78 6.57 15.07
CA GLN A 470 -35.82 7.59 15.08
C GLN A 470 -37.21 6.97 14.83
N THR A 471 -38.22 7.43 15.56
CA THR A 471 -39.60 6.94 15.45
C THR A 471 -40.48 7.77 14.50
N THR A 472 -40.09 9.03 14.23
CA THR A 472 -40.76 9.97 13.32
C THR A 472 -39.81 10.37 12.21
N GLY A 473 -40.31 10.58 10.99
CA GLY A 473 -39.45 10.69 9.83
C GLY A 473 -39.11 12.10 9.35
N THR A 474 -37.82 12.31 9.06
CA THR A 474 -37.33 13.39 8.20
C THR A 474 -36.13 12.90 7.36
N ALA A 475 -35.67 13.77 6.46
CA ALA A 475 -34.49 13.57 5.62
C ALA A 475 -33.80 14.92 5.44
N ASP A 476 -32.48 14.90 5.32
CA ASP A 476 -31.69 16.09 5.04
C ASP A 476 -31.16 16.03 3.61
N SER A 477 -30.85 17.18 3.00
CA SER A 477 -30.32 17.26 1.65
C SER A 477 -29.14 18.21 1.55
N TYR A 478 -28.24 17.91 0.61
CA TYR A 478 -27.12 18.79 0.25
C TYR A 478 -26.91 18.76 -1.25
N LYS A 479 -26.16 19.74 -1.76
CA LYS A 479 -25.69 19.78 -3.13
C LYS A 479 -24.31 19.16 -3.23
N ALA A 480 -24.17 18.10 -4.02
CA ALA A 480 -22.89 17.41 -4.23
C ALA A 480 -21.96 18.24 -5.12
N ASP A 481 -21.20 19.15 -4.53
CA ASP A 481 -20.27 20.06 -5.22
C ASP A 481 -18.81 19.74 -4.85
N PRO A 482 -18.07 19.00 -5.70
CA PRO A 482 -16.67 18.66 -5.43
C PRO A 482 -15.71 19.86 -5.52
N THR A 483 -16.21 21.06 -5.85
CA THR A 483 -15.43 22.31 -5.89
C THR A 483 -15.66 23.20 -4.67
N ALA A 484 -16.57 22.81 -3.78
CA ALA A 484 -16.89 23.56 -2.55
C ALA A 484 -15.70 23.64 -1.57
N LEU A 485 -14.81 22.66 -1.64
CA LEU A 485 -13.61 22.54 -0.81
C LEU A 485 -12.36 22.33 -1.71
N PRO A 486 -11.15 22.58 -1.18
CA PRO A 486 -9.91 22.15 -1.86
C PRO A 486 -9.96 20.65 -2.19
N LYS A 487 -9.27 20.21 -3.24
CA LYS A 487 -9.31 18.79 -3.61
C LYS A 487 -8.64 17.88 -2.57
N ALA A 488 -7.62 18.39 -1.90
CA ALA A 488 -6.89 17.76 -0.81
C ALA A 488 -6.53 18.83 0.24
N PHE A 489 -6.24 18.44 1.48
CA PHE A 489 -6.02 19.39 2.57
C PHE A 489 -4.54 19.75 2.82
N TYR A 490 -3.60 19.19 2.05
CA TYR A 490 -2.22 19.67 2.04
C TYR A 490 -2.01 20.61 0.82
N PRO A 491 -1.81 21.92 1.03
CA PRO A 491 -1.68 22.89 -0.06
C PRO A 491 -0.26 22.95 -0.65
N GLY A 492 0.67 22.12 -0.16
CA GLY A 492 2.11 22.24 -0.42
C GLY A 492 2.63 21.53 -1.67
N GLY A 493 3.94 21.25 -1.67
CA GLY A 493 4.72 20.83 -2.84
C GLY A 493 4.69 19.32 -3.11
N ARG A 494 5.79 18.62 -2.81
CA ARG A 494 5.89 17.18 -3.05
C ARG A 494 5.07 16.44 -1.99
N SER A 495 4.52 15.27 -2.32
CA SER A 495 3.77 14.47 -1.35
C SER A 495 4.61 14.10 -0.13
N SER A 496 5.93 13.91 -0.27
CA SER A 496 6.86 13.62 0.83
C SER A 496 6.99 14.75 1.85
N ASP A 497 6.62 15.98 1.50
CA ASP A 497 6.79 17.14 2.38
C ASP A 497 5.86 17.06 3.60
N VAL A 498 4.81 16.21 3.55
CA VAL A 498 3.89 15.98 4.68
C VAL A 498 4.49 15.14 5.80
N TRP A 499 5.67 14.54 5.61
CA TRP A 499 6.29 13.69 6.64
C TRP A 499 6.89 14.48 7.80
N GLY A 500 7.16 15.78 7.63
CA GLY A 500 7.68 16.64 8.68
C GLY A 500 6.75 16.72 9.90
N ALA A 501 7.31 16.95 11.09
CA ALA A 501 6.55 17.26 12.30
C ALA A 501 5.95 18.69 12.26
N ASP A 502 6.48 19.55 11.39
CA ASP A 502 6.19 20.97 11.27
C ASP A 502 5.13 21.30 10.21
N VAL A 503 4.43 20.28 9.70
CA VAL A 503 3.49 20.42 8.58
C VAL A 503 2.23 21.17 8.99
N VAL A 504 1.84 22.12 8.14
CA VAL A 504 0.60 22.89 8.27
C VAL A 504 -0.39 22.41 7.21
N TYR A 505 -1.54 21.93 7.67
CA TYR A 505 -2.65 21.52 6.81
C TYR A 505 -3.67 22.64 6.67
N ASP A 506 -4.29 22.73 5.50
CA ASP A 506 -5.42 23.61 5.19
C ASP A 506 -6.71 22.78 5.14
N TRP A 507 -7.01 22.12 6.25
CA TRP A 507 -8.22 21.31 6.40
C TRP A 507 -9.38 22.18 6.87
N ARG A 508 -10.42 22.28 6.03
CA ARG A 508 -11.54 23.21 6.22
C ARG A 508 -12.85 22.49 6.53
N SER A 509 -13.75 23.16 7.26
CA SER A 509 -15.11 22.68 7.50
C SER A 509 -15.97 22.72 6.23
N ILE A 510 -16.93 21.80 6.14
CA ILE A 510 -17.90 21.76 5.04
C ILE A 510 -18.70 23.08 4.93
N PRO A 511 -18.78 23.71 3.75
CA PRO A 511 -19.64 24.88 3.54
C PRO A 511 -21.13 24.55 3.71
N SER A 512 -21.93 25.55 4.10
CA SER A 512 -23.40 25.40 4.20
C SER A 512 -23.99 25.02 2.83
N GLY A 513 -24.90 24.04 2.84
CA GLY A 513 -25.60 23.53 1.66
C GLY A 513 -24.81 22.54 0.78
N THR A 514 -23.52 22.31 1.03
CA THR A 514 -22.68 21.40 0.23
C THR A 514 -22.34 20.09 0.92
N GLY A 515 -22.81 19.90 2.15
CA GLY A 515 -22.66 18.66 2.92
C GLY A 515 -23.59 18.64 4.13
N LEU A 516 -23.63 17.50 4.80
CA LEU A 516 -24.40 17.25 6.03
C LEU A 516 -23.45 16.90 7.17
N GLY A 517 -23.85 17.21 8.41
CA GLY A 517 -23.13 16.83 9.61
C GLY A 517 -24.04 16.18 10.65
N TYR A 518 -23.56 15.12 11.28
CA TYR A 518 -24.27 14.43 12.37
C TYR A 518 -23.33 14.19 13.54
N ILE A 519 -23.77 14.47 14.76
CA ILE A 519 -22.94 14.43 15.97
C ILE A 519 -23.66 13.79 17.15
N THR A 520 -22.95 12.98 17.95
CA THR A 520 -23.51 12.38 19.16
C THR A 520 -23.71 13.41 20.27
N ALA A 521 -24.48 13.07 21.31
CA ALA A 521 -24.30 13.74 22.60
C ALA A 521 -22.86 13.49 23.13
N PRO A 522 -22.34 14.32 24.04
CA PRO A 522 -21.06 14.06 24.71
C PRO A 522 -21.04 12.66 25.31
N LEU A 523 -19.99 11.91 25.02
CA LEU A 523 -19.81 10.55 25.51
C LEU A 523 -19.71 10.55 27.04
N THR A 524 -20.38 9.59 27.68
CA THR A 524 -20.40 9.44 29.15
C THR A 524 -19.25 8.61 29.69
N SER A 525 -18.50 7.95 28.80
CA SER A 525 -17.31 7.16 29.11
C SER A 525 -16.35 7.17 27.93
N ASP A 526 -15.09 6.84 28.18
CA ASP A 526 -14.09 6.64 27.15
C ASP A 526 -14.47 5.44 26.27
N ILE A 527 -14.21 5.52 24.96
CA ILE A 527 -14.36 4.42 24.01
C ILE A 527 -13.14 4.34 23.09
N ALA A 528 -12.74 3.12 22.75
CA ALA A 528 -11.73 2.86 21.73
C ALA A 528 -12.40 2.23 20.51
N VAL A 529 -12.20 2.82 19.33
CA VAL A 529 -12.62 2.24 18.05
C VAL A 529 -11.38 1.70 17.37
N ILE A 530 -11.40 0.42 16.99
CA ILE A 530 -10.27 -0.24 16.33
C ILE A 530 -10.79 -1.16 15.24
N GLY A 531 -10.55 -0.80 13.98
CA GLY A 531 -10.98 -1.56 12.82
C GLY A 531 -11.61 -0.72 11.73
N THR A 532 -12.22 -1.40 10.77
CA THR A 532 -13.01 -0.84 9.67
C THR A 532 -14.40 -0.48 10.17
N GLY A 533 -14.99 0.60 9.65
CA GLY A 533 -16.36 1.00 9.97
C GLY A 533 -17.27 0.96 8.74
N SER A 534 -18.59 0.99 8.97
CA SER A 534 -19.60 1.06 7.91
C SER A 534 -20.51 2.26 8.14
N ILE A 535 -20.80 3.02 7.09
CA ILE A 535 -21.81 4.08 7.12
C ILE A 535 -22.97 3.67 6.21
N ASP A 536 -24.01 3.18 6.84
CA ASP A 536 -25.18 2.59 6.20
C ASP A 536 -26.22 3.70 5.96
N LEU A 537 -26.40 4.11 4.71
CA LEU A 537 -27.23 5.24 4.34
C LEU A 537 -28.39 4.81 3.44
N TRP A 538 -29.52 5.49 3.58
CA TRP A 538 -30.61 5.46 2.62
C TRP A 538 -30.61 6.76 1.84
N ILE A 539 -30.17 6.70 0.59
CA ILE A 539 -29.96 7.88 -0.25
C ILE A 539 -30.96 7.96 -1.40
N LYS A 540 -31.27 9.18 -1.82
CA LYS A 540 -31.94 9.50 -3.08
C LYS A 540 -31.15 10.62 -3.74
N SER A 541 -31.04 10.62 -5.07
CA SER A 541 -30.38 11.71 -5.81
C SER A 541 -31.25 12.21 -6.95
N THR A 542 -31.07 13.48 -7.34
CA THR A 542 -31.64 14.04 -8.58
C THR A 542 -30.92 13.54 -9.84
N SER A 543 -29.77 12.88 -9.68
CA SER A 543 -28.99 12.23 -10.73
C SER A 543 -29.08 10.70 -10.60
N PRO A 544 -28.96 9.93 -11.70
CA PRO A 544 -28.89 8.46 -11.65
C PRO A 544 -27.62 7.93 -10.97
N ASP A 545 -26.66 8.79 -10.64
CA ASP A 545 -25.45 8.44 -9.88
C ASP A 545 -24.93 9.65 -9.11
N THR A 546 -24.18 9.39 -8.04
CA THR A 546 -23.51 10.41 -7.21
C THR A 546 -22.32 9.78 -6.49
N ASP A 547 -21.28 10.57 -6.22
CA ASP A 547 -20.18 10.15 -5.38
C ASP A 547 -20.35 10.69 -3.95
N LEU A 548 -20.18 9.80 -2.98
CA LEU A 548 -20.27 10.07 -1.55
C LEU A 548 -18.89 10.04 -0.92
N GLU A 549 -18.64 10.99 -0.03
CA GLU A 549 -17.57 10.96 0.94
C GLU A 549 -18.15 11.04 2.35
N VAL A 550 -17.57 10.27 3.27
CA VAL A 550 -17.93 10.31 4.68
C VAL A 550 -16.67 10.44 5.52
N THR A 551 -16.53 11.54 6.25
CA THR A 551 -15.39 11.78 7.15
C THR A 551 -15.85 11.66 8.60
N ILE A 552 -15.17 10.83 9.40
CA ILE A 552 -15.37 10.74 10.85
C ILE A 552 -14.39 11.66 11.58
N THR A 553 -14.90 12.39 12.56
CA THR A 553 -14.14 13.36 13.37
C THR A 553 -14.48 13.23 14.86
N GLU A 554 -13.58 13.72 15.72
CA GLU A 554 -13.84 13.96 17.14
C GLU A 554 -14.14 15.44 17.34
N VAL A 555 -15.26 15.78 17.98
CA VAL A 555 -15.46 17.13 18.54
C VAL A 555 -15.22 17.08 20.04
N ARG A 556 -14.26 17.88 20.50
CA ARG A 556 -13.80 17.89 21.89
C ARG A 556 -14.58 18.88 22.75
N PRO A 557 -14.56 18.74 24.09
CA PRO A 557 -15.21 19.68 25.00
C PRO A 557 -14.75 21.14 24.86
N ASP A 558 -13.54 21.37 24.34
CA ASP A 558 -12.99 22.71 24.10
C ASP A 558 -13.46 23.34 22.78
N GLY A 559 -14.29 22.64 22.00
CA GLY A 559 -14.78 23.07 20.71
C GLY A 559 -13.81 22.81 19.55
N THR A 560 -12.75 22.04 19.75
CA THR A 560 -11.86 21.61 18.66
C THR A 560 -12.44 20.39 17.94
N GLU A 561 -12.41 20.42 16.61
CA GLU A 561 -12.69 19.27 15.75
C GLU A 561 -11.39 18.65 15.23
N MET A 562 -11.27 17.33 15.34
CA MET A 562 -10.10 16.55 14.93
C MET A 562 -10.45 15.58 13.81
N TYR A 563 -9.65 15.57 12.75
CA TYR A 563 -9.74 14.57 11.69
C TYR A 563 -9.35 13.17 12.20
N ILE A 564 -10.10 12.14 11.80
CA ILE A 564 -9.80 10.75 12.13
C ILE A 564 -9.60 9.91 10.87
N GLN A 565 -10.63 9.73 10.06
CA GLN A 565 -10.59 8.84 8.90
C GLN A 565 -11.71 9.20 7.91
N THR A 566 -11.59 8.72 6.67
CA THR A 566 -12.58 8.94 5.61
C THR A 566 -12.88 7.65 4.86
N GLY A 567 -14.11 7.55 4.33
CA GLY A 567 -14.57 6.55 3.39
C GLY A 567 -15.23 7.18 2.15
N TRP A 568 -15.27 6.43 1.05
CA TRP A 568 -15.84 6.87 -0.23
C TRP A 568 -16.72 5.81 -0.86
N LEU A 569 -17.69 6.24 -1.67
CA LEU A 569 -18.49 5.34 -2.50
C LEU A 569 -19.09 6.07 -3.71
N ARG A 570 -18.89 5.51 -4.89
CA ARG A 570 -19.71 5.78 -6.07
C ARG A 570 -21.02 5.00 -5.97
N ALA A 571 -22.15 5.68 -5.89
CA ALA A 571 -23.44 5.07 -5.58
C ALA A 571 -23.85 3.97 -6.57
N SER A 572 -23.49 4.08 -7.85
CA SER A 572 -23.76 3.03 -8.84
C SER A 572 -22.99 1.73 -8.59
N GLN A 573 -21.87 1.78 -7.86
CA GLN A 573 -21.05 0.62 -7.50
C GLN A 573 -21.34 0.08 -6.07
N ARG A 574 -22.49 0.44 -5.49
CA ARG A 574 -22.93 0.05 -4.13
C ARG A 574 -23.14 -1.45 -3.87
N ALA A 575 -23.05 -2.30 -4.88
CA ALA A 575 -23.30 -3.73 -4.74
C ALA A 575 -22.32 -4.37 -3.73
N ILE A 576 -22.85 -5.26 -2.90
CA ILE A 576 -22.14 -5.86 -1.77
C ILE A 576 -21.88 -7.34 -2.05
N ASP A 577 -20.64 -7.78 -1.83
CA ASP A 577 -20.31 -9.19 -1.68
C ASP A 577 -20.78 -9.69 -0.31
N THR A 578 -22.00 -10.20 -0.29
CA THR A 578 -22.64 -10.73 0.93
C THR A 578 -21.87 -11.86 1.62
N LYS A 579 -20.90 -12.51 0.95
CA LYS A 579 -20.06 -13.54 1.58
C LYS A 579 -18.99 -12.96 2.48
N ASN A 580 -18.46 -11.79 2.11
CA ASN A 580 -17.34 -11.14 2.80
C ASN A 580 -17.79 -9.95 3.66
N ALA A 581 -18.99 -9.43 3.42
CA ALA A 581 -19.56 -8.34 4.19
C ALA A 581 -19.82 -8.73 5.66
N THR A 582 -19.60 -7.77 6.56
CA THR A 582 -19.97 -7.83 7.97
C THR A 582 -20.73 -6.56 8.35
N ASP A 583 -21.16 -6.43 9.61
CA ASP A 583 -21.82 -5.23 10.11
C ASP A 583 -20.94 -3.97 10.00
N VAL A 584 -19.61 -4.13 10.06
CA VAL A 584 -18.64 -3.01 10.03
C VAL A 584 -17.80 -2.96 8.76
N TYR A 585 -17.92 -3.96 7.88
CA TYR A 585 -17.18 -4.02 6.61
C TYR A 585 -18.15 -4.30 5.46
N PRO A 586 -18.43 -3.31 4.59
CA PRO A 586 -19.39 -3.47 3.49
C PRO A 586 -19.00 -4.50 2.43
N ALA A 587 -17.70 -4.67 2.13
CA ALA A 587 -17.17 -5.54 1.08
C ALA A 587 -17.84 -5.35 -0.29
N HIS A 588 -17.53 -4.27 -1.02
CA HIS A 588 -18.13 -4.00 -2.33
C HIS A 588 -17.55 -4.86 -3.46
N THR A 589 -18.41 -5.28 -4.39
CA THR A 589 -17.97 -6.07 -5.55
C THR A 589 -17.19 -5.21 -6.55
N HIS A 590 -17.67 -3.98 -6.79
CA HIS A 590 -17.23 -3.05 -7.83
C HIS A 590 -17.25 -3.64 -9.26
N ALA A 591 -17.91 -4.77 -9.46
CA ALA A 591 -17.97 -5.43 -10.75
C ALA A 591 -18.95 -4.71 -11.68
N LYS A 592 -18.61 -4.60 -12.96
CA LYS A 592 -19.46 -3.96 -13.98
C LYS A 592 -20.85 -4.58 -14.06
N ALA A 593 -20.96 -5.89 -13.86
CA ALA A 593 -22.22 -6.62 -13.92
C ALA A 593 -23.18 -6.26 -12.77
N ASP A 594 -22.65 -5.78 -11.64
CA ASP A 594 -23.43 -5.42 -10.46
C ASP A 594 -23.71 -3.91 -10.37
N ALA A 595 -23.07 -3.12 -11.24
CA ALA A 595 -23.25 -1.68 -11.27
C ALA A 595 -24.66 -1.32 -11.75
N ALA A 596 -25.36 -0.47 -10.99
CA ALA A 596 -26.73 -0.09 -11.27
C ALA A 596 -26.98 1.38 -10.93
N PRO A 597 -27.70 2.16 -11.76
CA PRO A 597 -28.06 3.53 -11.41
C PRO A 597 -28.94 3.57 -10.15
N LEU A 598 -28.99 4.74 -9.50
CA LEU A 598 -29.99 5.05 -8.49
C LEU A 598 -31.36 5.19 -9.16
N PRO A 599 -32.41 4.50 -8.67
CA PRO A 599 -33.77 4.68 -9.17
C PRO A 599 -34.26 6.11 -8.89
N ALA A 600 -34.90 6.72 -9.89
CA ALA A 600 -35.39 8.09 -9.78
C ALA A 600 -36.48 8.20 -8.70
N GLY A 601 -36.29 9.10 -7.74
CA GLY A 601 -37.28 9.39 -6.71
C GLY A 601 -37.34 8.40 -5.54
N GLU A 602 -36.53 7.34 -5.54
CA GLU A 602 -36.57 6.28 -4.52
C GLU A 602 -35.35 6.31 -3.60
N PHE A 603 -35.58 6.02 -2.31
CA PHE A 603 -34.48 5.81 -1.36
C PHE A 603 -33.86 4.43 -1.57
N THR A 604 -32.53 4.42 -1.73
CA THR A 604 -31.73 3.24 -2.02
C THR A 604 -30.68 3.05 -0.93
N PRO A 605 -30.52 1.83 -0.38
CA PRO A 605 -29.50 1.57 0.61
C PRO A 605 -28.12 1.56 -0.04
N VAL A 606 -27.17 2.24 0.60
CA VAL A 606 -25.73 2.21 0.31
C VAL A 606 -24.98 2.03 1.63
N ARG A 607 -23.77 1.47 1.55
CA ARG A 607 -22.89 1.34 2.71
C ARG A 607 -21.54 1.91 2.33
N VAL A 608 -21.09 2.98 2.96
CA VAL A 608 -19.76 3.55 2.69
C VAL A 608 -18.76 2.89 3.63
N GLU A 609 -17.70 2.31 3.09
CA GLU A 609 -16.62 1.75 3.91
C GLU A 609 -15.78 2.88 4.50
N MET A 610 -15.73 2.95 5.83
CA MET A 610 -14.72 3.72 6.54
C MET A 610 -13.47 2.87 6.66
N PHE A 611 -12.36 3.31 6.03
CA PHE A 611 -11.10 2.57 6.07
C PHE A 611 -10.67 2.26 7.53
N PRO A 612 -9.89 1.19 7.76
CA PRO A 612 -9.37 0.86 9.07
C PRO A 612 -8.73 2.05 9.80
N PHE A 613 -9.03 2.20 11.08
CA PHE A 613 -8.36 3.15 11.96
C PHE A 613 -8.37 2.65 13.41
N ALA A 614 -7.56 3.29 14.24
CA ALA A 614 -7.63 3.17 15.69
C ALA A 614 -7.73 4.57 16.32
N TYR A 615 -8.74 4.80 17.16
CA TYR A 615 -8.94 6.09 17.83
C TYR A 615 -9.53 5.93 19.23
N ALA A 616 -9.10 6.78 20.16
CA ALA A 616 -9.58 6.81 21.54
C ALA A 616 -10.38 8.09 21.77
N PHE A 617 -11.72 7.97 21.81
CA PHE A 617 -12.58 9.07 22.20
C PHE A 617 -12.68 9.08 23.72
N ARG A 618 -12.40 10.24 24.32
CA ARG A 618 -12.49 10.41 25.78
C ARG A 618 -13.87 10.88 26.19
N THR A 619 -14.19 10.68 27.46
CA THR A 619 -15.40 11.18 28.10
C THR A 619 -15.56 12.68 27.84
N GLY A 620 -16.76 13.08 27.42
CA GLY A 620 -17.09 14.45 27.02
C GLY A 620 -16.83 14.76 25.55
N SER A 621 -15.97 14.00 24.85
CA SER A 621 -15.86 14.10 23.39
C SER A 621 -17.13 13.61 22.71
N GLN A 622 -17.32 14.03 21.46
CA GLN A 622 -18.45 13.65 20.62
C GLN A 622 -17.91 12.99 19.34
N ILE A 623 -18.61 11.95 18.88
CA ILE A 623 -18.35 11.36 17.57
C ILE A 623 -19.15 12.17 16.55
N ARG A 624 -18.48 12.62 15.49
CA ARG A 624 -19.13 13.34 14.39
C ARG A 624 -18.81 12.67 13.06
N ILE A 625 -19.76 12.75 12.13
CA ILE A 625 -19.54 12.47 10.72
C ILE A 625 -19.95 13.67 9.86
N THR A 626 -19.25 13.86 8.74
CA THR A 626 -19.75 14.63 7.59
C THR A 626 -20.12 13.71 6.45
N ILE A 627 -21.06 14.16 5.61
CA ILE A 627 -21.40 13.50 4.35
C ILE A 627 -21.45 14.56 3.25
N ASP A 628 -20.63 14.42 2.23
CA ASP A 628 -20.46 15.41 1.15
C ASP A 628 -19.95 14.75 -0.15
N ALA A 629 -19.56 15.58 -1.12
CA ALA A 629 -18.90 15.13 -2.34
C ALA A 629 -17.38 15.00 -2.09
N PRO A 630 -16.68 14.01 -2.71
CA PRO A 630 -15.26 13.77 -2.45
C PRO A 630 -14.34 14.99 -2.61
N GLY A 631 -13.50 15.24 -1.60
CA GLY A 631 -12.49 16.31 -1.57
C GLY A 631 -12.10 16.72 -0.15
N ASN A 632 -10.94 17.35 0.03
CA ASN A 632 -10.48 17.90 1.33
C ASN A 632 -10.50 16.89 2.50
N SER A 633 -10.33 15.61 2.21
CA SER A 633 -10.40 14.51 3.20
C SER A 633 -9.14 13.69 3.34
N ARG A 634 -8.15 13.96 2.49
CA ARG A 634 -6.80 13.41 2.55
C ARG A 634 -5.78 14.50 2.27
N PRO A 635 -4.53 14.33 2.73
CA PRO A 635 -3.50 15.33 2.50
C PRO A 635 -3.21 15.50 1.01
N VAL A 636 -3.09 14.40 0.25
CA VAL A 636 -2.72 14.46 -1.18
C VAL A 636 -3.64 13.68 -2.12
N TRP A 637 -4.63 12.93 -1.62
CA TRP A 637 -5.56 12.24 -2.52
C TRP A 637 -6.57 13.25 -3.09
N GLU A 638 -6.77 13.13 -4.39
CA GLU A 638 -7.79 13.82 -5.17
C GLU A 638 -8.60 12.75 -5.91
N PHE A 639 -9.81 13.10 -6.34
CA PHE A 639 -10.72 12.15 -6.97
C PHE A 639 -11.28 12.65 -8.30
N ASP A 640 -11.41 11.73 -9.27
CA ASP A 640 -12.19 11.94 -10.49
C ASP A 640 -13.69 11.77 -10.20
N SER A 641 -14.23 12.73 -9.45
CA SER A 641 -15.63 12.74 -9.03
C SER A 641 -16.56 12.93 -10.23
N LEU A 642 -17.63 12.13 -10.29
CA LEU A 642 -18.69 12.28 -11.30
C LEU A 642 -19.76 13.31 -10.91
N SER A 643 -19.75 13.76 -9.65
CA SER A 643 -20.75 14.68 -9.10
C SER A 643 -20.67 16.04 -9.79
N LYS A 644 -21.82 16.61 -10.14
CA LYS A 644 -21.94 17.86 -10.92
C LYS A 644 -22.87 18.87 -10.27
N GLY A 645 -23.07 18.77 -8.95
CA GLY A 645 -23.98 19.64 -8.20
C GLY A 645 -25.41 19.12 -8.16
N GLU A 646 -25.63 17.81 -8.32
CA GLU A 646 -26.90 17.16 -8.02
C GLU A 646 -27.27 17.28 -6.53
N THR A 647 -28.56 17.19 -6.22
CA THR A 647 -29.03 17.15 -4.84
C THR A 647 -29.08 15.71 -4.36
N VAL A 648 -28.39 15.44 -3.26
CA VAL A 648 -28.41 14.16 -2.56
C VAL A 648 -29.23 14.33 -1.28
N THR A 649 -30.20 13.43 -1.08
CA THR A 649 -31.07 13.39 0.09
C THR A 649 -30.80 12.13 0.89
N ILE A 650 -30.61 12.26 2.21
CA ILE A 650 -30.36 11.14 3.13
C ILE A 650 -31.54 11.02 4.08
N ALA A 651 -32.23 9.89 4.04
CA ALA A 651 -33.31 9.60 4.98
C ALA A 651 -32.76 9.01 6.28
N HIS A 652 -33.40 9.34 7.39
CA HIS A 652 -33.02 8.82 8.71
C HIS A 652 -34.27 8.62 9.60
N ASP A 653 -35.32 8.10 8.99
CA ASP A 653 -36.60 7.81 9.64
C ASP A 653 -36.73 6.33 10.08
N SER A 654 -37.88 5.98 10.65
CA SER A 654 -38.12 4.60 11.13
C SER A 654 -38.14 3.55 10.01
N LYS A 655 -38.44 3.95 8.77
CA LYS A 655 -38.40 3.08 7.58
C LYS A 655 -37.00 3.01 7.00
N TYR A 656 -36.24 4.10 7.07
CA TYR A 656 -34.92 4.27 6.49
C TYR A 656 -33.90 4.66 7.56
N PRO A 657 -33.49 3.72 8.44
CA PRO A 657 -32.67 4.03 9.61
C PRO A 657 -31.18 4.13 9.24
N SER A 658 -30.80 5.22 8.57
CA SER A 658 -29.38 5.49 8.27
C SER A 658 -28.55 5.57 9.55
N ALA A 659 -27.33 5.04 9.52
CA ALA A 659 -26.49 4.90 10.70
C ALA A 659 -25.00 4.82 10.38
N ILE A 660 -24.19 5.09 11.38
CA ILE A 660 -22.77 4.70 11.43
C ILE A 660 -22.62 3.48 12.35
N VAL A 661 -21.82 2.51 11.91
CA VAL A 661 -21.51 1.28 12.65
C VAL A 661 -19.99 1.18 12.82
N LEU A 662 -19.51 1.22 14.06
CA LEU A 662 -18.08 1.18 14.40
C LEU A 662 -17.72 -0.03 15.27
N PRO A 663 -16.50 -0.59 15.12
CA PRO A 663 -15.99 -1.64 15.97
C PRO A 663 -15.43 -1.07 17.28
N VAL A 664 -16.27 -1.01 18.33
CA VAL A 664 -15.85 -0.53 19.65
C VAL A 664 -15.19 -1.66 20.43
N VAL A 665 -13.95 -1.47 20.86
CA VAL A 665 -13.20 -2.45 21.65
C VAL A 665 -13.33 -2.13 23.14
N PRO A 666 -13.96 -3.02 23.94
CA PRO A 666 -14.13 -2.80 25.36
C PRO A 666 -12.83 -3.01 26.14
N GLY A 667 -12.69 -2.34 27.29
CA GLY A 667 -11.61 -2.60 28.25
C GLY A 667 -10.24 -2.02 27.89
N VAL A 668 -10.15 -1.20 26.83
CA VAL A 668 -8.91 -0.48 26.48
C VAL A 668 -8.59 0.57 27.55
N SER A 669 -7.36 0.57 28.06
CA SER A 669 -6.93 1.50 29.12
C SER A 669 -6.42 2.80 28.51
N ILE A 670 -7.32 3.75 28.28
CA ILE A 670 -7.00 5.03 27.62
C ILE A 670 -6.29 5.98 28.61
N PRO A 671 -5.07 6.48 28.30
CA PRO A 671 -4.42 7.47 29.14
C PRO A 671 -5.20 8.79 29.22
N ALA A 672 -5.28 9.35 30.43
CA ALA A 672 -5.98 10.61 30.71
C ALA A 672 -5.34 11.80 29.99
N GLY A 673 -6.16 12.81 29.64
CA GLY A 673 -5.72 14.02 28.95
C GLY A 673 -5.73 13.88 27.43
N ILE A 674 -6.01 14.96 26.71
CA ILE A 674 -6.24 14.97 25.26
C ILE A 674 -4.99 15.51 24.55
N ALA A 675 -4.61 14.89 23.43
CA ALA A 675 -3.52 15.38 22.58
C ALA A 675 -3.82 16.79 22.05
N ALA A 676 -2.84 17.70 22.04
CA ALA A 676 -3.06 19.04 21.50
C ALA A 676 -3.47 19.03 20.01
N CYS A 677 -4.23 20.03 19.58
CA CYS A 677 -4.53 20.24 18.16
C CYS A 677 -3.23 20.33 17.35
N GLY A 678 -3.12 19.55 16.27
CA GLY A 678 -1.95 19.47 15.39
C GLY A 678 -0.83 18.58 15.93
N ALA A 679 -0.99 17.98 17.11
CA ALA A 679 0.02 17.08 17.66
C ALA A 679 -0.03 15.68 17.06
N LEU A 680 -1.19 15.20 16.58
CA LEU A 680 -1.33 13.85 16.05
C LEU A 680 -0.88 13.77 14.59
N ARG A 681 -0.04 12.78 14.27
CA ARG A 681 0.48 12.55 12.92
C ARG A 681 -0.65 12.33 11.92
N GLY A 682 -0.65 13.07 10.81
CA GLY A 682 -1.64 12.95 9.72
C GLY A 682 -3.08 13.34 10.10
N GLN A 683 -3.30 13.96 11.26
CA GLN A 683 -4.64 14.26 11.79
C GLN A 683 -4.79 15.76 12.07
N PRO A 684 -5.15 16.57 11.05
CA PRO A 684 -5.37 17.99 11.22
C PRO A 684 -6.59 18.28 12.13
N CYS A 685 -6.73 19.54 12.49
CA CYS A 685 -7.79 20.02 13.37
C CYS A 685 -8.13 21.47 13.08
N HIS A 686 -9.34 21.86 13.44
CA HIS A 686 -9.81 23.24 13.37
C HIS A 686 -10.90 23.47 14.44
N PRO A 687 -11.29 24.72 14.73
CA PRO A 687 -12.46 24.99 15.56
C PRO A 687 -13.73 24.37 14.95
N TYR A 688 -14.52 23.66 15.74
CA TYR A 688 -15.76 23.03 15.29
C TYR A 688 -16.76 24.06 14.77
N VAL A 689 -17.35 23.77 13.61
CA VAL A 689 -18.47 24.51 13.04
C VAL A 689 -19.61 23.53 12.77
N ALA A 690 -20.77 23.80 13.36
CA ALA A 690 -21.95 22.99 13.12
C ALA A 690 -22.36 23.05 11.65
N ALA A 691 -22.65 21.88 11.06
CA ALA A 691 -23.18 21.82 9.71
C ALA A 691 -24.61 22.37 9.68
N ASP A 692 -24.95 23.03 8.59
CA ASP A 692 -26.28 23.56 8.33
C ASP A 692 -27.08 22.53 7.51
N ASN A 693 -27.62 21.52 8.18
CA ASN A 693 -28.40 20.47 7.52
C ASN A 693 -29.73 21.04 7.00
N GLU A 694 -29.83 21.22 5.69
CA GLU A 694 -31.07 21.66 5.06
C GLU A 694 -32.09 20.51 5.06
N ARG A 695 -33.25 20.73 5.69
CA ARG A 695 -34.34 19.75 5.66
C ARG A 695 -34.83 19.57 4.23
N ALA A 696 -34.92 18.32 3.78
CA ALA A 696 -35.46 18.00 2.48
C ALA A 696 -36.90 18.52 2.33
N ALA A 697 -37.20 19.18 1.21
CA ALA A 697 -38.56 19.54 0.86
C ALA A 697 -39.41 18.26 0.69
N LYS A 698 -40.62 18.27 1.26
CA LYS A 698 -41.55 17.12 1.26
C LYS A 698 -42.00 16.72 -0.13
#